data_AF-A0AAW2UV51-F1
#
_entry.id   AF-A0AAW2UV51-F1
#
_cell.length_a   1.000
_cell.length_b   1.000
_cell.length_c   1.000
_cell.angle_alpha   90.00
_cell.angle_beta   90.00
_cell.angle_gamma   90.00
#
_symmetry.space_group_name_H-M   'P 1'
#
loop_
_entity.id
_entity.type
_entity.pdbx_description
1 polymer ?
#
loop_
_entity_poly.entity_id
_entity_poly.type
_entity_poly.pdbx_seq_one_letter_code
_entity_poly.pdbx_strand_id
1 'polypeptide(L)'
;MATLNDSFLADLDELSDNEDDILDADNDNAEHMEEDIDGDLADIEALNYDDLDSVSKLQKTQRYTDIMQKVEDALEKGSDNSSQGLVLEDDPEYQLIVDCNALSVDIENEIVIIHNFIRDKYRLKFPELESLVHHPIDYARVVKKIGNEVDLTLVDLEGLLPSAIIMVVSVTASTTSGKPLPEDVLQKTIDACDRALALDSAKKKVLDFVESRMGYIAPNLSAIVGSAVAAKLMGTAGGLSALAKMPACNVQLLGAKRKNLAGFSTATSQFRVGYLEQTEIFQSTPPALRMRACRLLAAKSTLAARVDSTRGDPTGKTGRSFRAEIHKKIEKWQEPPPAKQPKPLPVPDSEPKKKRGGRRLRKMKERYAITDMRKLANRMQFGVPEESSLGDGLGEGYGMLGQAGSGKLRVSVGQSRLAAKVAKKFKERNYGSSGATSGLTSSLAFTPVQGIELSNPQANQLGGGTQSARLSNCWPLSSGVAVTDQPFKSLKGSFSVPHFGWAQRRDNLRNNRRVSKVVAYYGLKSPPYKLDALEPYMSQRTLEVHWGGHHRGYVDALNKQLEKNDVLYGCTMDELIKVTYNNGNPLPEFNNAAQVWNHDFFWESMQPGGGQMPTLSLLQQIEKDFASFANFKEKFIEAALTSFGSAWVWLVLKREKKCLAIVKTSNATNPLVWNDIPIINLDVWEHAYYLDYKNDKAKYVNTFMNHLVSWNAAAARMARAQAFVNLEGEMPESEPLLTENRYNRNELKLLQPDESAGARRLPEKSSLLEQ
;
A
#
# COMPACT_ATOMS: atom_id res chain seq x y z
N MET A 1 46.49 19.58 -45.19
CA MET A 1 45.17 18.93 -45.01
C MET A 1 45.43 17.50 -44.61
N ALA A 2 45.41 17.24 -43.31
CA ALA A 2 45.21 15.90 -42.77
C ALA A 2 43.74 15.86 -42.31
N THR A 3 43.02 14.81 -42.68
CA THR A 3 41.56 14.71 -42.51
C THR A 3 41.19 14.29 -41.09
N LEU A 4 40.07 14.82 -40.58
CA LEU A 4 39.51 14.60 -39.24
C LEU A 4 39.40 13.13 -38.78
N ASN A 5 39.40 12.16 -39.70
CA ASN A 5 39.41 10.74 -39.36
C ASN A 5 40.75 10.25 -38.78
N ASP A 6 41.88 10.81 -39.19
CA ASP A 6 43.21 10.38 -38.69
C ASP A 6 43.49 10.97 -37.31
N SER A 7 42.90 12.12 -36.99
CA SER A 7 42.93 12.69 -35.63
C SER A 7 42.04 11.91 -34.66
N PHE A 8 40.98 11.26 -35.16
CA PHE A 8 40.05 10.50 -34.33
C PHE A 8 40.54 9.08 -34.05
N LEU A 9 41.36 8.51 -34.93
CA LEU A 9 42.04 7.23 -34.71
C LEU A 9 43.26 7.38 -33.79
N ALA A 10 43.98 8.51 -33.86
CA ALA A 10 45.08 8.80 -32.95
C ALA A 10 44.61 9.01 -31.49
N ASP A 11 43.46 9.64 -31.28
CA ASP A 11 42.84 9.80 -29.94
C ASP A 11 42.24 8.48 -29.40
N LEU A 12 42.03 7.47 -30.26
CA LEU A 12 41.48 6.17 -29.88
C LEU A 12 42.56 5.14 -29.50
N ASP A 13 43.76 5.25 -30.08
CA ASP A 13 44.93 4.45 -29.66
C ASP A 13 45.54 4.97 -28.34
N GLU A 14 45.42 6.26 -28.03
CA GLU A 14 45.94 6.86 -26.78
C GLU A 14 45.06 6.56 -25.53
N LEU A 15 43.86 5.99 -25.75
CA LEU A 15 42.98 5.48 -24.69
C LEU A 15 43.06 3.95 -24.51
N SER A 16 43.77 3.24 -25.40
CA SER A 16 43.96 1.79 -25.32
C SER A 16 45.18 1.37 -24.48
N ASP A 17 46.08 2.31 -24.14
CA ASP A 17 47.38 2.04 -23.50
C ASP A 17 47.46 2.51 -22.03
N ASN A 18 46.33 2.81 -21.37
CA ASN A 18 46.29 3.21 -19.95
C ASN A 18 45.43 2.26 -19.08
N GLU A 19 45.29 1.00 -19.48
CA GLU A 19 44.48 -0.01 -18.76
C GLU A 19 45.30 -1.05 -17.97
N ASP A 20 46.59 -0.79 -17.74
CA ASP A 20 47.40 -1.58 -16.79
C ASP A 20 48.02 -0.67 -15.71
N ASP A 21 47.77 -1.02 -14.45
CA ASP A 21 48.38 -0.51 -13.22
C ASP A 21 47.88 0.82 -12.61
N ILE A 22 46.62 0.86 -12.15
CA ILE A 22 46.29 1.47 -10.84
C ILE A 22 45.35 0.51 -10.08
N LEU A 23 45.97 -0.43 -9.37
CA LEU A 23 45.35 -1.12 -8.25
C LEU A 23 45.43 -0.24 -6.99
N ASP A 24 44.38 -0.37 -6.18
CA ASP A 24 44.30 -0.10 -4.74
C ASP A 24 44.27 1.38 -4.27
N ALA A 25 43.05 1.92 -4.15
CA ALA A 25 42.50 2.34 -2.85
C ALA A 25 41.13 3.04 -3.02
N ASP A 26 40.22 2.73 -2.08
CA ASP A 26 38.90 3.34 -1.84
C ASP A 26 37.72 2.82 -2.68
N ASN A 27 37.50 1.50 -2.64
CA ASN A 27 36.18 0.89 -2.79
C ASN A 27 35.84 0.06 -1.55
N ASP A 28 35.32 0.73 -0.51
CA ASP A 28 34.71 0.06 0.64
C ASP A 28 33.30 0.61 0.82
N ASN A 29 32.32 -0.28 0.61
CA ASN A 29 30.88 -0.18 0.89
C ASN A 29 29.99 0.31 -0.27
N ALA A 30 29.60 -0.59 -1.18
CA ALA A 30 28.19 -0.92 -1.47
C ALA A 30 27.98 -1.78 -2.73
N GLU A 31 28.86 -2.74 -3.02
CA GLU A 31 28.54 -3.91 -3.83
C GLU A 31 28.36 -5.11 -2.90
N HIS A 32 27.11 -5.46 -2.59
CA HIS A 32 26.74 -6.80 -2.15
C HIS A 32 25.21 -6.94 -2.20
N MET A 33 24.75 -8.03 -2.83
CA MET A 33 23.36 -8.48 -2.98
C MET A 33 22.62 -8.10 -4.28
N GLU A 34 23.18 -8.43 -5.46
CA GLU A 34 22.47 -9.16 -6.54
C GLU A 34 23.27 -9.32 -7.86
N GLU A 35 24.60 -9.35 -7.82
CA GLU A 35 25.42 -10.17 -8.73
C GLU A 35 26.14 -11.24 -7.89
N ASP A 36 25.45 -12.33 -7.52
CA ASP A 36 26.08 -13.44 -6.76
C ASP A 36 25.45 -14.80 -7.12
N ILE A 37 25.28 -15.12 -8.41
CA ILE A 37 25.04 -16.53 -8.84
C ILE A 37 25.91 -16.96 -10.04
N ASP A 38 26.45 -16.06 -10.87
CA ASP A 38 27.33 -16.46 -12.00
C ASP A 38 28.78 -15.92 -11.91
N GLY A 39 29.15 -15.24 -10.81
CA GLY A 39 30.47 -14.59 -10.64
C GLY A 39 31.48 -15.29 -9.71
N ASP A 40 31.05 -16.23 -8.87
CA ASP A 40 31.92 -16.98 -7.95
C ASP A 40 32.37 -18.34 -8.50
N LEU A 41 32.25 -18.51 -9.83
CA LEU A 41 32.59 -19.78 -10.50
C LEU A 41 34.09 -19.98 -10.70
N ALA A 42 34.93 -18.96 -10.46
CA ALA A 42 36.37 -19.06 -10.71
C ALA A 42 37.21 -19.36 -9.44
N ASP A 43 36.75 -19.01 -8.23
CA ASP A 43 37.53 -19.20 -6.99
C ASP A 43 36.89 -20.16 -5.96
N ILE A 44 35.72 -20.73 -6.26
CA ILE A 44 35.12 -21.85 -5.49
C ILE A 44 35.53 -23.23 -6.07
N GLU A 45 36.41 -23.29 -7.06
CA GLU A 45 36.89 -24.58 -7.59
C GLU A 45 37.85 -25.34 -6.62
N ALA A 46 38.18 -24.77 -5.46
CA ALA A 46 39.12 -25.36 -4.50
C ALA A 46 38.59 -25.59 -3.06
N LEU A 47 37.29 -25.41 -2.79
CA LEU A 47 36.68 -25.87 -1.53
C LEU A 47 35.83 -27.11 -1.80
N ASN A 48 36.19 -28.21 -1.15
CA ASN A 48 35.63 -29.54 -1.33
C ASN A 48 34.14 -29.59 -0.91
N TYR A 49 33.23 -29.15 -1.79
CA TYR A 49 31.76 -29.08 -1.62
C TYR A 49 31.10 -30.47 -1.46
N ASP A 50 31.91 -31.53 -1.44
CA ASP A 50 31.45 -32.92 -1.35
C ASP A 50 31.26 -33.40 0.09
N ASP A 51 31.76 -32.64 1.08
CA ASP A 51 31.67 -33.02 2.49
C ASP A 51 30.51 -32.33 3.22
N LEU A 52 29.52 -33.12 3.64
CA LEU A 52 28.34 -32.70 4.39
C LEU A 52 28.69 -31.95 5.69
N ASP A 53 29.85 -32.26 6.26
CA ASP A 53 30.38 -31.65 7.48
C ASP A 53 30.86 -30.22 7.33
N SER A 54 31.16 -29.80 6.09
CA SER A 54 31.46 -28.40 5.76
C SER A 54 30.18 -27.56 5.62
N VAL A 55 29.08 -28.22 5.20
CA VAL A 55 27.79 -27.61 4.87
C VAL A 55 26.90 -27.44 6.11
N SER A 56 26.89 -28.42 7.02
CA SER A 56 26.12 -28.38 8.28
C SER A 56 27.05 -28.17 9.48
N LYS A 57 27.07 -26.93 9.98
CA LYS A 57 27.96 -26.49 11.07
C LYS A 57 27.25 -26.35 12.43
N LEU A 58 25.92 -26.22 12.44
CA LEU A 58 25.19 -25.83 13.66
C LEU A 58 25.28 -26.91 14.73
N GLN A 59 25.08 -28.18 14.36
CA GLN A 59 25.09 -29.31 15.30
C GLN A 59 26.44 -29.47 16.02
N LYS A 60 27.54 -29.03 15.38
CA LYS A 60 28.90 -29.07 15.95
C LYS A 60 29.19 -27.89 16.88
N THR A 61 28.34 -26.87 16.86
CA THR A 61 28.56 -25.65 17.64
C THR A 61 28.20 -25.91 19.11
N GLN A 62 29.10 -25.58 20.04
CA GLN A 62 28.87 -25.73 21.49
C GLN A 62 27.58 -25.05 21.94
N ARG A 63 27.24 -23.90 21.35
CA ARG A 63 25.98 -23.17 21.60
C ARG A 63 24.74 -24.06 21.36
N TYR A 64 24.73 -24.85 20.29
CA TYR A 64 23.59 -25.72 19.97
C TYR A 64 23.44 -26.82 21.02
N THR A 65 24.53 -27.51 21.36
CA THR A 65 24.50 -28.60 22.36
C THR A 65 24.09 -28.09 23.73
N ASP A 66 24.62 -26.94 24.15
CA ASP A 66 24.32 -26.35 25.46
C ASP A 66 22.85 -25.93 25.58
N ILE A 67 22.30 -25.29 24.54
CA ILE A 67 20.89 -24.87 24.53
C ILE A 67 19.98 -26.09 24.49
N MET A 68 20.26 -27.06 23.61
CA MET A 68 19.43 -28.27 23.49
C MET A 68 19.42 -29.08 24.79
N GLN A 69 20.57 -29.21 25.46
CA GLN A 69 20.64 -29.88 26.76
C GLN A 69 19.82 -29.14 27.83
N LYS A 70 19.92 -27.81 27.90
CA LYS A 70 19.10 -27.00 28.82
C LYS A 70 17.60 -27.12 28.52
N VAL A 71 17.22 -27.21 27.25
CA VAL A 71 15.83 -27.42 26.83
C VAL A 71 15.32 -28.80 27.24
N GLU A 72 16.12 -29.85 27.02
CA GLU A 72 15.78 -31.21 27.45
C GLU A 72 15.65 -31.29 28.97
N ASP A 73 16.62 -30.75 29.73
CA ASP A 73 16.56 -30.65 31.18
C ASP A 73 15.31 -29.89 31.66
N ALA A 74 14.92 -28.82 30.97
CA ALA A 74 13.75 -28.01 31.33
C ALA A 74 12.41 -28.69 30.95
N LEU A 75 12.40 -29.52 29.91
CA LEU A 75 11.26 -30.36 29.56
C LEU A 75 11.09 -31.52 30.55
N GLU A 76 12.19 -32.14 30.97
CA GLU A 76 12.20 -33.26 31.94
C GLU A 76 11.79 -32.82 33.35
N LYS A 77 12.22 -31.62 33.78
CA LYS A 77 11.84 -31.06 35.09
C LYS A 77 10.34 -30.78 35.22
N GLY A 78 9.59 -30.79 34.12
CA GLY A 78 8.14 -30.52 34.13
C GLY A 78 7.81 -29.11 34.61
N SER A 79 6.51 -28.76 34.64
CA SER A 79 6.04 -27.43 35.04
C SER A 79 6.07 -27.19 36.55
N ASP A 80 7.08 -27.67 37.27
CA ASP A 80 7.23 -27.39 38.70
C ASP A 80 7.96 -26.05 38.86
N ASN A 81 7.21 -24.96 38.65
CA ASN A 81 7.39 -23.71 39.40
C ASN A 81 6.22 -22.76 39.15
N SER A 82 5.30 -22.79 40.11
CA SER A 82 4.36 -21.74 40.48
C SER A 82 5.07 -20.51 41.05
N SER A 83 6.08 -19.96 40.35
CA SER A 83 6.58 -18.62 40.65
C SER A 83 5.66 -17.61 39.96
N GLN A 84 4.58 -17.27 40.68
CA GLN A 84 3.63 -16.18 40.43
C GLN A 84 4.30 -14.79 40.56
N GLY A 85 5.52 -14.62 40.03
CA GLY A 85 6.33 -13.42 40.10
C GLY A 85 6.58 -12.83 38.72
N LEU A 86 6.62 -11.50 38.66
CA LEU A 86 7.01 -10.74 37.48
C LEU A 86 8.50 -11.02 37.18
N VAL A 87 8.78 -11.83 36.17
CA VAL A 87 10.15 -12.13 35.70
C VAL A 87 10.77 -10.90 35.06
N LEU A 88 11.88 -10.44 35.64
CA LEU A 88 12.73 -9.37 35.10
C LEU A 88 13.49 -9.89 33.87
N GLU A 89 14.02 -9.02 33.02
CA GLU A 89 14.81 -9.43 31.84
C GLU A 89 16.06 -10.27 32.18
N ASP A 90 16.43 -10.30 33.47
CA ASP A 90 17.59 -10.99 34.02
C ASP A 90 17.33 -12.43 34.45
N ASP A 91 16.08 -12.93 34.43
CA ASP A 91 15.84 -14.30 34.85
C ASP A 91 16.39 -15.29 33.80
N PRO A 92 17.11 -16.34 34.25
CA PRO A 92 17.79 -17.26 33.35
C PRO A 92 16.82 -18.05 32.44
N GLU A 93 15.56 -18.22 32.87
CA GLU A 93 14.53 -18.88 32.06
C GLU A 93 14.10 -18.03 30.85
N TYR A 94 14.01 -16.70 31.01
CA TYR A 94 13.65 -15.81 29.90
C TYR A 94 14.76 -15.73 28.86
N GLN A 95 16.02 -15.69 29.32
CA GLN A 95 17.19 -15.72 28.44
C GLN A 95 17.23 -17.03 27.63
N LEU A 96 16.96 -18.18 28.26
CA LEU A 96 16.87 -19.46 27.56
C LEU A 96 15.81 -19.45 26.45
N ILE A 97 14.66 -18.81 26.67
CA ILE A 97 13.60 -18.68 25.65
C ILE A 97 14.05 -17.82 24.47
N VAL A 98 14.76 -16.73 24.73
CA VAL A 98 15.32 -15.86 23.66
C VAL A 98 16.36 -16.62 22.86
N ASP A 99 17.23 -17.37 23.53
CA ASP A 99 18.23 -18.24 22.90
C ASP A 99 17.58 -19.35 22.06
N CYS A 100 16.51 -19.97 22.57
CA CYS A 100 15.68 -20.94 21.85
C CYS A 100 15.06 -20.36 20.58
N ASN A 101 14.55 -19.13 20.64
CA ASN A 101 13.98 -18.47 19.46
C ASN A 101 15.06 -18.18 18.40
N ALA A 102 16.23 -17.70 18.82
CA ALA A 102 17.36 -17.49 17.90
C ALA A 102 17.81 -18.82 17.27
N LEU A 103 17.96 -19.86 18.10
CA LEU A 103 18.33 -21.20 17.63
C LEU A 103 17.29 -21.79 16.67
N SER A 104 15.99 -21.55 16.87
CA SER A 104 14.95 -22.01 15.94
C SER A 104 15.12 -21.42 14.54
N VAL A 105 15.56 -20.16 14.42
CA VAL A 105 15.82 -19.51 13.12
C VAL A 105 17.08 -20.11 12.49
N ASP A 106 18.13 -20.31 13.28
CA ASP A 106 19.37 -20.94 12.83
C ASP A 106 19.11 -22.36 12.28
N ILE A 107 18.29 -23.16 12.99
CA ILE A 107 17.88 -24.49 12.54
C ILE A 107 17.10 -24.43 11.21
N GLU A 108 16.19 -23.47 11.04
CA GLU A 108 15.43 -23.32 9.79
C GLU A 108 16.34 -23.01 8.60
N ASN A 109 17.30 -22.10 8.79
CA ASN A 109 18.26 -21.75 7.75
C ASN A 109 19.12 -22.95 7.37
N GLU A 110 19.59 -23.73 8.34
CA GLU A 110 20.39 -24.91 8.08
C GLU A 110 19.60 -26.03 7.37
N ILE A 111 18.32 -26.23 7.72
CA ILE A 111 17.42 -27.15 7.00
C ILE A 111 17.33 -26.77 5.51
N VAL A 112 17.28 -25.47 5.18
CA VAL A 112 17.25 -25.00 3.78
C VAL A 112 18.58 -25.30 3.07
N ILE A 113 19.71 -25.09 3.73
CA ILE A 113 21.04 -25.40 3.18
C ILE A 113 21.17 -26.91 2.90
N ILE A 114 20.80 -27.75 3.88
CA ILE A 114 20.83 -29.22 3.71
C ILE A 114 19.85 -29.67 2.61
N HIS A 115 18.68 -29.04 2.51
CA HIS A 115 17.74 -29.34 1.43
C HIS A 115 18.31 -29.05 0.04
N ASN A 116 19.02 -27.93 -0.12
CA ASN A 116 19.71 -27.62 -1.38
C ASN A 116 20.78 -28.68 -1.69
N PHE A 117 21.57 -29.09 -0.69
CA PHE A 117 22.55 -30.18 -0.85
C PHE A 117 21.91 -31.50 -1.29
N ILE A 118 20.83 -31.92 -0.63
CA ILE A 118 20.09 -33.15 -1.00
C ILE A 118 19.54 -33.02 -2.43
N ARG A 119 18.95 -31.87 -2.76
CA ARG A 119 18.40 -31.61 -4.10
C ARG A 119 19.50 -31.73 -5.17
N ASP A 120 20.64 -31.10 -4.97
CA ASP A 120 21.70 -31.04 -5.98
C ASP A 120 22.29 -32.44 -6.26
N LYS A 121 22.45 -33.27 -5.21
CA LYS A 121 22.89 -34.66 -5.36
C LYS A 121 21.80 -35.56 -5.94
N TYR A 122 20.54 -35.42 -5.51
CA TYR A 122 19.44 -36.29 -5.93
C TYR A 122 18.87 -35.94 -7.31
N ARG A 123 19.16 -34.75 -7.84
CA ARG A 123 18.77 -34.30 -9.19
C ARG A 123 19.22 -35.26 -10.30
N LEU A 124 20.35 -35.96 -10.12
CA LEU A 124 20.85 -36.94 -11.10
C LEU A 124 19.93 -38.17 -11.24
N LYS A 125 19.22 -38.53 -10.16
CA LYS A 125 18.30 -39.65 -10.14
C LYS A 125 16.86 -39.24 -10.45
N PHE A 126 16.35 -38.18 -9.83
CA PHE A 126 14.95 -37.79 -9.99
C PHE A 126 14.83 -36.25 -10.06
N PRO A 127 15.14 -35.64 -11.22
CA PRO A 127 15.18 -34.19 -11.36
C PRO A 127 13.80 -33.54 -11.18
N GLU A 128 12.71 -34.23 -11.51
CA GLU A 128 11.37 -33.67 -11.43
C GLU A 128 10.84 -33.59 -9.99
N LEU A 129 11.44 -34.30 -9.03
CA LEU A 129 10.93 -34.42 -7.65
C LEU A 129 10.85 -33.07 -6.92
N GLU A 130 11.78 -32.14 -7.20
CA GLU A 130 11.77 -30.78 -6.62
C GLU A 130 10.50 -30.01 -6.99
N SER A 131 10.05 -30.16 -8.24
CA SER A 131 8.86 -29.49 -8.76
C SER A 131 7.56 -30.05 -8.16
N LEU A 132 7.59 -31.29 -7.65
CA LEU A 132 6.45 -31.99 -7.09
C LEU A 132 6.33 -31.80 -5.57
N VAL A 133 7.46 -31.83 -4.86
CA VAL A 133 7.53 -31.75 -3.40
C VAL A 133 8.34 -30.53 -2.98
N HIS A 134 7.65 -29.44 -2.64
CA HIS A 134 8.30 -28.17 -2.29
C HIS A 134 8.70 -28.01 -0.81
N HIS A 135 8.18 -28.84 0.09
CA HIS A 135 8.48 -28.70 1.52
C HIS A 135 9.80 -29.42 1.84
N PRO A 136 10.83 -28.75 2.39
CA PRO A 136 12.17 -29.32 2.56
C PRO A 136 12.21 -30.65 3.32
N ILE A 137 11.44 -30.73 4.42
CA ILE A 137 11.39 -31.94 5.24
C ILE A 137 10.61 -33.07 4.57
N ASP A 138 9.54 -32.74 3.82
CA ASP A 138 8.78 -33.78 3.11
C ASP A 138 9.63 -34.33 1.95
N TYR A 139 10.40 -33.47 1.28
CA TYR A 139 11.37 -33.85 0.26
C TYR A 139 12.43 -34.80 0.84
N ALA A 140 13.05 -34.48 1.97
CA ALA A 140 14.03 -35.35 2.62
C ALA A 140 13.44 -36.72 3.02
N ARG A 141 12.20 -36.77 3.54
CA ARG A 141 11.52 -38.05 3.87
C ARG A 141 11.26 -38.89 2.63
N VAL A 142 10.83 -38.26 1.54
CA VAL A 142 10.54 -38.93 0.27
C VAL A 142 11.82 -39.45 -0.38
N VAL A 143 12.88 -38.63 -0.43
CA VAL A 143 14.20 -39.05 -0.94
C VAL A 143 14.75 -40.22 -0.13
N LYS A 144 14.68 -40.16 1.20
CA LYS A 144 15.10 -41.26 2.07
C LYS A 144 14.31 -42.56 1.83
N LYS A 145 13.00 -42.45 1.58
CA LYS A 145 12.14 -43.62 1.31
C LYS A 145 12.34 -44.21 -0.09
N ILE A 146 12.55 -43.38 -1.10
CA ILE A 146 12.76 -43.82 -2.48
C ILE A 146 14.18 -44.37 -2.67
N GLY A 147 15.19 -43.75 -2.06
CA GLY A 147 16.58 -44.20 -2.15
C GLY A 147 17.01 -44.35 -3.61
N ASN A 148 17.49 -45.54 -3.99
CA ASN A 148 17.85 -45.93 -5.36
C ASN A 148 16.79 -46.79 -6.09
N GLU A 149 15.64 -47.07 -5.47
CA GLU A 149 14.56 -47.86 -6.10
C GLU A 149 13.97 -47.19 -7.35
N VAL A 150 13.77 -47.99 -8.41
CA VAL A 150 13.20 -47.54 -9.70
C VAL A 150 11.69 -47.75 -9.72
N ASP A 151 11.21 -48.82 -9.08
CA ASP A 151 9.79 -49.13 -8.99
C ASP A 151 9.17 -48.50 -7.74
N LEU A 152 8.48 -47.38 -7.94
CA LEU A 152 7.79 -46.67 -6.84
C LEU A 152 6.56 -47.41 -6.31
N THR A 153 6.10 -48.50 -6.94
CA THR A 153 4.99 -49.30 -6.38
C THR A 153 5.42 -50.10 -5.15
N LEU A 154 6.72 -50.38 -5.02
CA LEU A 154 7.31 -51.07 -3.88
C LEU A 154 7.56 -50.13 -2.70
N VAL A 155 7.56 -48.82 -2.94
CA VAL A 155 7.86 -47.80 -1.94
C VAL A 155 6.56 -47.29 -1.33
N ASP A 156 6.38 -47.54 -0.04
CA ASP A 156 5.26 -46.98 0.71
C ASP A 156 5.49 -45.48 1.01
N LEU A 157 4.76 -44.65 0.25
CA LEU A 157 4.71 -43.19 0.40
C LEU A 157 3.43 -42.73 1.12
N GLU A 158 2.57 -43.65 1.57
CA GLU A 158 1.36 -43.33 2.28
C GLU A 158 1.69 -42.67 3.64
N GLY A 159 0.92 -41.65 4.01
CA GLY A 159 1.16 -40.86 5.22
C GLY A 159 2.24 -39.78 5.11
N LEU A 160 3.10 -39.81 4.08
CA LEU A 160 4.06 -38.73 3.80
C LEU A 160 3.49 -37.67 2.86
N LEU A 161 2.85 -38.09 1.78
CA LEU A 161 2.28 -37.21 0.77
C LEU A 161 0.78 -37.48 0.59
N PRO A 162 -0.01 -36.47 0.16
CA PRO A 162 -1.38 -36.70 -0.30
C PRO A 162 -1.42 -37.67 -1.49
N SER A 163 -2.44 -38.52 -1.57
CA SER A 163 -2.59 -39.54 -2.64
C SER A 163 -2.50 -38.95 -4.05
N ALA A 164 -2.97 -37.70 -4.25
CA ALA A 164 -2.85 -37.01 -5.53
C ALA A 164 -1.39 -36.75 -5.93
N ILE A 165 -0.53 -36.37 -4.97
CA ILE A 165 0.90 -36.16 -5.22
C ILE A 165 1.60 -37.50 -5.42
N ILE A 166 1.24 -38.53 -4.65
CA ILE A 166 1.79 -39.90 -4.82
C ILE A 166 1.55 -40.40 -6.25
N MET A 167 0.34 -40.23 -6.79
CA MET A 167 0.00 -40.59 -8.17
C MET A 167 0.86 -39.84 -9.19
N VAL A 168 1.03 -38.53 -9.03
CA VAL A 168 1.86 -37.72 -9.94
C VAL A 168 3.32 -38.16 -9.86
N VAL A 169 3.87 -38.33 -8.65
CA VAL A 169 5.24 -38.80 -8.42
C VAL A 169 5.45 -40.17 -9.05
N SER A 170 4.54 -41.13 -8.86
CA SER A 170 4.57 -42.46 -9.47
C SER A 170 4.60 -42.40 -11.00
N VAL A 171 3.70 -41.62 -11.61
CA VAL A 171 3.65 -41.45 -13.07
C VAL A 171 4.93 -40.80 -13.58
N THR A 172 5.42 -39.75 -12.92
CA THR A 172 6.66 -39.06 -13.33
C THR A 172 7.90 -39.94 -13.16
N ALA A 173 7.93 -40.82 -12.15
CA ALA A 173 9.04 -41.74 -11.95
C ALA A 173 9.06 -42.86 -13.00
N SER A 174 7.90 -43.31 -13.48
CA SER A 174 7.84 -44.25 -14.61
C SER A 174 8.37 -43.65 -15.92
N THR A 175 8.35 -42.31 -16.05
CA THR A 175 8.82 -41.60 -17.24
C THR A 175 10.12 -40.81 -17.01
N THR A 176 10.74 -40.92 -15.83
CA THR A 176 11.93 -40.11 -15.51
C THR A 176 13.13 -40.58 -16.32
N SER A 177 14.01 -39.66 -16.68
CA SER A 177 15.24 -39.91 -17.44
C SER A 177 16.48 -40.08 -16.56
N GLY A 178 16.32 -40.00 -15.24
CA GLY A 178 17.42 -40.05 -14.30
C GLY A 178 18.07 -41.43 -14.17
N LYS A 179 19.29 -41.45 -13.61
CA LYS A 179 20.10 -42.66 -13.42
C LYS A 179 20.23 -43.00 -11.94
N PRO A 180 20.38 -44.28 -11.56
CA PRO A 180 20.65 -44.63 -10.17
C PRO A 180 21.96 -43.98 -9.70
N LEU A 181 21.97 -43.50 -8.46
CA LEU A 181 23.14 -42.85 -7.86
C LEU A 181 24.21 -43.89 -7.52
N PRO A 182 25.51 -43.55 -7.60
CA PRO A 182 26.56 -44.41 -7.06
C PRO A 182 26.42 -44.50 -5.53
N GLU A 183 26.83 -45.63 -4.96
CA GLU A 183 26.59 -45.96 -3.53
C GLU A 183 27.17 -44.92 -2.56
N ASP A 184 28.34 -44.36 -2.85
CA ASP A 184 28.95 -43.29 -2.05
C ASP A 184 28.08 -42.03 -1.98
N VAL A 185 27.55 -41.61 -3.12
CA VAL A 185 26.68 -40.43 -3.21
C VAL A 185 25.31 -40.71 -2.59
N LEU A 186 24.79 -41.93 -2.75
CA LEU A 186 23.54 -42.35 -2.12
C LEU A 186 23.66 -42.28 -0.59
N GLN A 187 24.74 -42.82 -0.01
CA GLN A 187 24.96 -42.80 1.43
C GLN A 187 25.06 -41.36 1.95
N LYS A 188 25.87 -40.50 1.30
CA LYS A 188 25.95 -39.07 1.63
C LYS A 188 24.59 -38.37 1.59
N THR A 189 23.75 -38.72 0.61
CA THR A 189 22.40 -38.16 0.47
C THR A 189 21.47 -38.62 1.58
N ILE A 190 21.53 -39.90 1.97
CA ILE A 190 20.75 -40.46 3.08
C ILE A 190 21.19 -39.85 4.41
N ASP A 191 22.49 -39.71 4.65
CA ASP A 191 23.04 -39.08 5.85
C ASP A 191 22.59 -37.60 5.96
N ALA A 192 22.56 -36.88 4.83
CA ALA A 192 22.02 -35.52 4.77
C ALA A 192 20.52 -35.49 5.11
N CYS A 193 19.74 -36.46 4.61
CA CYS A 193 18.32 -36.59 4.96
C CYS A 193 18.13 -36.84 6.46
N ASP A 194 18.98 -37.68 7.07
CA ASP A 194 18.91 -37.99 8.50
C ASP A 194 19.26 -36.79 9.37
N ARG A 195 20.25 -35.99 8.98
CA ARG A 195 20.55 -34.71 9.64
C ARG A 195 19.39 -33.73 9.55
N ALA A 196 18.77 -33.58 8.38
CA ALA A 196 17.60 -32.71 8.20
C ALA A 196 16.43 -33.14 9.11
N LEU A 197 16.18 -34.46 9.24
CA LEU A 197 15.15 -35.00 10.12
C LEU A 197 15.49 -34.82 11.60
N ALA A 198 16.77 -34.98 11.98
CA ALA A 198 17.23 -34.71 13.33
C ALA A 198 17.01 -33.24 13.72
N LEU A 199 17.36 -32.30 12.84
CA LEU A 199 17.11 -30.87 13.03
C LEU A 199 15.63 -30.52 13.14
N ASP A 200 14.75 -31.14 12.33
CA ASP A 200 13.29 -30.97 12.44
C ASP A 200 12.78 -31.45 13.81
N SER A 201 13.29 -32.58 14.30
CA SER A 201 12.95 -33.10 15.63
C SER A 201 13.45 -32.18 16.76
N ALA A 202 14.65 -31.61 16.63
CA ALA A 202 15.21 -30.66 17.58
C ALA A 202 14.39 -29.37 17.62
N LYS A 203 14.05 -28.81 16.45
CA LYS A 203 13.15 -27.66 16.34
C LYS A 203 11.80 -27.92 17.00
N LYS A 204 11.24 -29.12 16.83
CA LYS A 204 9.99 -29.50 17.49
C LYS A 204 10.12 -29.46 19.02
N LYS A 205 11.20 -30.01 19.59
CA LYS A 205 11.47 -29.94 21.04
C LYS A 205 11.56 -28.50 21.53
N VAL A 206 12.26 -27.63 20.80
CA VAL A 206 12.36 -26.19 21.12
C VAL A 206 10.98 -25.53 21.10
N LEU A 207 10.16 -25.81 20.09
CA LEU A 207 8.80 -25.27 20.00
C LEU A 207 7.89 -25.79 21.12
N ASP A 208 7.98 -27.07 21.48
CA ASP A 208 7.21 -27.67 22.57
C ASP A 208 7.59 -27.02 23.93
N PHE A 209 8.88 -26.73 24.13
CA PHE A 209 9.36 -25.96 25.29
C PHE A 209 8.80 -24.54 25.30
N VAL A 210 8.90 -23.80 24.19
CA VAL A 210 8.36 -22.43 24.07
C VAL A 210 6.83 -22.42 24.24
N GLU A 211 6.13 -23.45 23.76
CA GLU A 211 4.70 -23.62 23.95
C GLU A 211 4.34 -23.72 25.44
N SER A 212 5.07 -24.54 26.21
CA SER A 212 4.83 -24.73 27.65
C SER A 212 4.93 -23.41 28.43
N ARG A 213 5.78 -22.48 27.97
CA ARG A 213 6.01 -21.16 28.59
C ARG A 213 5.26 -20.02 27.91
N MET A 214 4.46 -20.30 26.87
CA MET A 214 3.77 -19.29 26.08
C MET A 214 2.72 -18.50 26.88
N GLY A 215 2.09 -19.14 27.86
CA GLY A 215 1.15 -18.48 28.76
C GLY A 215 1.78 -17.37 29.60
N TYR A 216 3.10 -17.43 29.81
CA TYR A 216 3.88 -16.42 30.49
C TYR A 216 4.47 -15.38 29.52
N ILE A 217 5.03 -15.83 28.39
CA ILE A 217 5.73 -14.97 27.42
C ILE A 217 4.77 -14.05 26.66
N ALA A 218 3.67 -14.61 26.16
CA ALA A 218 2.72 -13.89 25.32
C ALA A 218 1.27 -14.26 25.71
N PRO A 219 0.82 -13.83 26.91
CA PRO A 219 -0.49 -14.19 27.43
C PRO A 219 -1.63 -13.67 26.55
N ASN A 220 -1.49 -12.51 25.91
CA ASN A 220 -2.55 -11.95 25.07
C ASN A 220 -2.63 -12.66 23.70
N LEU A 221 -1.49 -12.96 23.07
CA LEU A 221 -1.43 -13.70 21.82
C LEU A 221 -1.95 -15.14 21.99
N SER A 222 -1.50 -15.82 23.06
CA SER A 222 -1.95 -17.16 23.42
C SER A 222 -3.45 -17.22 23.66
N ALA A 223 -4.02 -16.21 24.34
CA ALA A 223 -5.47 -16.14 24.57
C ALA A 223 -6.28 -16.09 23.27
N ILE A 224 -5.76 -15.47 22.20
CA ILE A 224 -6.46 -15.35 20.91
C ILE A 224 -6.29 -16.62 20.07
N VAL A 225 -5.04 -17.05 19.86
CA VAL A 225 -4.66 -18.02 18.82
C VAL A 225 -4.47 -19.43 19.40
N GLY A 226 -4.18 -19.54 20.71
CA GLY A 226 -3.74 -20.75 21.39
C GLY A 226 -2.21 -20.82 21.53
N SER A 227 -1.73 -21.54 22.54
CA SER A 227 -0.29 -21.67 22.87
C SER A 227 0.52 -22.29 21.73
N ALA A 228 0.05 -23.42 21.18
CA ALA A 228 0.72 -24.13 20.07
C ALA A 228 0.92 -23.26 18.84
N VAL A 229 -0.14 -22.56 18.42
CA VAL A 229 -0.09 -21.72 17.21
C VAL A 229 0.70 -20.44 17.49
N ALA A 230 0.61 -19.88 18.69
CA ALA A 230 1.43 -18.74 19.10
C ALA A 230 2.94 -19.07 19.11
N ALA A 231 3.33 -20.25 19.59
CA ALA A 231 4.72 -20.72 19.54
C ALA A 231 5.22 -20.85 18.10
N LYS A 232 4.42 -21.44 17.20
CA LYS A 232 4.79 -21.54 15.77
C LYS A 232 4.91 -20.17 15.08
N LEU A 233 3.99 -19.24 15.38
CA LEU A 233 4.05 -17.88 14.86
C LEU A 233 5.27 -17.12 15.38
N MET A 234 5.61 -17.29 16.66
CA MET A 234 6.77 -16.67 17.28
C MET A 234 8.08 -17.26 16.74
N GLY A 235 8.18 -18.60 16.64
CA GLY A 235 9.36 -19.29 16.12
C GLY A 235 9.68 -18.90 14.68
N THR A 236 8.68 -18.94 13.79
CA THR A 236 8.88 -18.53 12.38
C THR A 236 9.08 -17.04 12.19
N ALA A 237 8.61 -16.21 13.12
CA ALA A 237 8.87 -14.78 13.07
C ALA A 237 10.26 -14.41 13.62
N GLY A 238 10.95 -15.32 14.31
CA GLY A 238 12.22 -15.03 15.00
C GLY A 238 12.04 -14.31 16.34
N GLY A 239 10.94 -14.59 17.05
CA GLY A 239 10.66 -14.06 18.39
C GLY A 239 9.53 -13.02 18.43
N LEU A 240 9.17 -12.63 19.66
CA LEU A 240 8.01 -11.76 19.93
C LEU A 240 8.18 -10.34 19.38
N SER A 241 9.39 -9.76 19.49
CA SER A 241 9.69 -8.41 18.98
C SER A 241 9.61 -8.35 17.45
N ALA A 242 10.14 -9.36 16.76
CA ALA A 242 10.05 -9.47 15.32
C ALA A 242 8.59 -9.62 14.87
N LEU A 243 7.81 -10.49 15.55
CA LEU A 243 6.39 -10.67 15.29
C LEU A 243 5.58 -9.37 15.51
N ALA A 244 5.91 -8.56 16.50
CA ALA A 244 5.26 -7.28 16.77
C ALA A 244 5.52 -6.24 15.66
N LYS A 245 6.72 -6.25 15.06
CA LYS A 245 7.09 -5.40 13.91
C LYS A 245 6.41 -5.84 12.62
N MET A 246 6.07 -7.12 12.47
CA MET A 246 5.41 -7.62 11.26
C MET A 246 4.01 -7.01 11.05
N PRO A 247 3.64 -6.65 9.80
CA PRO A 247 2.29 -6.22 9.49
C PRO A 247 1.31 -7.41 9.48
N ALA A 248 0.03 -7.14 9.75
CA ALA A 248 -1.01 -8.17 9.82
C ALA A 248 -1.16 -9.01 8.54
N CYS A 249 -0.85 -8.45 7.37
CA CYS A 249 -0.88 -9.18 6.11
C CYS A 249 0.20 -10.27 6.01
N ASN A 250 1.37 -10.03 6.62
CA ASN A 250 2.47 -11.01 6.62
C ASN A 250 2.20 -12.09 7.68
N VAL A 251 1.70 -11.72 8.86
CA VAL A 251 1.30 -12.69 9.90
C VAL A 251 0.22 -13.64 9.41
N GLN A 252 -0.67 -13.21 8.51
CA GLN A 252 -1.65 -14.08 7.86
C GLN A 252 -1.01 -15.22 7.05
N LEU A 253 0.19 -14.98 6.51
CA LEU A 253 0.90 -15.87 5.60
C LEU A 253 1.98 -16.73 6.29
N LEU A 254 2.26 -16.50 7.58
CA LEU A 254 3.26 -17.27 8.32
C LEU A 254 2.87 -18.74 8.41
N GLY A 255 3.71 -19.61 7.85
CA GLY A 255 3.45 -21.05 7.74
C GLY A 255 2.59 -21.45 6.53
N ALA A 256 2.32 -20.54 5.59
CA ALA A 256 1.60 -20.87 4.37
C ALA A 256 2.47 -21.77 3.47
N LYS A 257 1.97 -22.96 3.14
CA LYS A 257 2.64 -23.85 2.17
C LYS A 257 2.61 -23.21 0.78
N ARG A 258 3.68 -23.37 0.01
CA ARG A 258 3.72 -22.96 -1.41
C ARG A 258 2.64 -23.73 -2.18
N LYS A 259 2.07 -23.08 -3.21
CA LYS A 259 1.03 -23.70 -4.02
C LYS A 259 1.65 -24.76 -4.94
N ASN A 260 1.31 -26.02 -4.72
CA ASN A 260 1.61 -27.07 -5.69
C ASN A 260 0.57 -26.98 -6.80
N LEU A 261 1.01 -26.70 -8.03
CA LEU A 261 0.14 -26.71 -9.22
C LEU A 261 -0.20 -28.13 -9.71
N ALA A 262 0.37 -29.15 -9.10
CA ALA A 262 0.29 -30.55 -9.52
C ALA A 262 -1.06 -31.25 -9.25
N GLY A 263 -2.19 -30.51 -9.26
CA GLY A 263 -3.52 -31.08 -9.04
C GLY A 263 -4.59 -30.40 -9.90
N PHE A 264 -5.42 -31.18 -10.60
CA PHE A 264 -6.51 -30.70 -11.46
C PHE A 264 -7.67 -30.01 -10.71
N SER A 265 -7.57 -29.78 -9.39
CA SER A 265 -8.65 -29.24 -8.58
C SER A 265 -8.46 -27.75 -8.25
N THR A 266 -9.38 -26.91 -8.75
CA THR A 266 -9.52 -25.51 -8.31
C THR A 266 -10.22 -25.40 -6.95
N ALA A 267 -11.03 -26.42 -6.60
CA ALA A 267 -11.84 -26.48 -5.38
C ALA A 267 -11.02 -26.66 -4.09
N THR A 268 -9.82 -27.25 -4.19
CA THR A 268 -8.91 -27.47 -3.05
C THR A 268 -7.76 -26.47 -3.01
N SER A 269 -7.79 -25.42 -3.86
CA SER A 269 -6.84 -24.33 -3.73
C SER A 269 -7.18 -23.50 -2.49
N GLN A 270 -6.83 -24.04 -1.32
CA GLN A 270 -6.96 -23.33 -0.07
C GLN A 270 -6.23 -21.99 -0.23
N PHE A 271 -6.92 -20.94 0.16
CA PHE A 271 -6.38 -19.60 0.17
C PHE A 271 -5.11 -19.57 1.03
N ARG A 272 -4.19 -18.64 0.74
CA ARG A 272 -2.93 -18.49 1.48
C ARG A 272 -3.21 -18.19 2.97
N VAL A 273 -3.33 -19.24 3.76
CA VAL A 273 -3.50 -19.20 5.21
C VAL A 273 -2.43 -20.12 5.75
N GLY A 274 -1.60 -19.59 6.65
CA GLY A 274 -0.57 -20.36 7.31
C GLY A 274 -1.07 -20.94 8.64
N TYR A 275 -0.29 -20.82 9.70
CA TYR A 275 -0.60 -21.45 10.99
C TYR A 275 -1.92 -20.99 11.61
N LEU A 276 -2.42 -19.80 11.24
CA LEU A 276 -3.74 -19.32 11.69
C LEU A 276 -4.90 -20.22 11.25
N GLU A 277 -4.73 -21.07 10.23
CA GLU A 277 -5.72 -22.09 9.85
C GLU A 277 -5.96 -23.10 10.97
N GLN A 278 -4.94 -23.43 11.75
CA GLN A 278 -5.02 -24.45 12.81
C GLN A 278 -5.81 -23.97 14.03
N THR A 279 -6.18 -22.68 14.08
CA THR A 279 -6.92 -22.12 15.20
C THR A 279 -8.37 -22.59 15.22
N GLU A 280 -8.89 -22.81 16.44
CA GLU A 280 -10.29 -23.19 16.67
C GLU A 280 -11.28 -22.17 16.06
N ILE A 281 -10.94 -20.88 16.14
CA ILE A 281 -11.77 -19.79 15.62
C ILE A 281 -11.89 -19.88 14.09
N PHE A 282 -10.79 -20.21 13.40
CA PHE A 282 -10.81 -20.36 11.95
C PHE A 282 -11.60 -21.61 11.54
N GLN A 283 -11.37 -22.75 12.21
CA GLN A 283 -12.02 -24.01 11.86
C GLN A 283 -13.53 -24.00 12.13
N SER A 284 -13.97 -23.37 13.22
CA SER A 284 -15.39 -23.19 13.56
C SER A 284 -16.13 -22.21 12.63
N THR A 285 -15.41 -21.37 11.88
CA THR A 285 -16.03 -20.40 10.96
C THR A 285 -16.49 -21.08 9.66
N PRO A 286 -17.69 -20.78 9.13
CA PRO A 286 -18.16 -21.29 7.85
C PRO A 286 -17.20 -20.96 6.68
N PRO A 287 -17.00 -21.87 5.70
CA PRO A 287 -16.00 -21.70 4.64
C PRO A 287 -16.06 -20.37 3.87
N ALA A 288 -17.27 -19.86 3.61
CA ALA A 288 -17.46 -18.58 2.92
C ALA A 288 -16.90 -17.37 3.68
N LEU A 289 -16.79 -17.45 5.02
CA LEU A 289 -16.34 -16.37 5.89
C LEU A 289 -14.91 -16.57 6.41
N ARG A 290 -14.31 -17.76 6.24
CA ARG A 290 -12.98 -18.12 6.77
C ARG A 290 -11.89 -17.11 6.40
N MET A 291 -11.86 -16.64 5.16
CA MET A 291 -10.85 -15.65 4.74
C MET A 291 -11.02 -14.28 5.39
N ARG A 292 -12.26 -13.87 5.63
CA ARG A 292 -12.54 -12.62 6.32
C ARG A 292 -12.20 -12.74 7.80
N ALA A 293 -12.48 -13.90 8.42
CA ALA A 293 -12.13 -14.22 9.79
C ALA A 293 -10.60 -14.31 9.97
N CYS A 294 -9.88 -14.95 9.06
CA CYS A 294 -8.42 -15.05 9.10
C CYS A 294 -7.73 -13.66 9.08
N ARG A 295 -8.19 -12.74 8.23
CA ARG A 295 -7.67 -11.35 8.22
C ARG A 295 -7.93 -10.64 9.54
N LEU A 296 -9.11 -10.83 10.13
CA LEU A 296 -9.45 -10.26 11.43
C LEU A 296 -8.61 -10.85 12.55
N LEU A 297 -8.40 -12.18 12.52
CA LEU A 297 -7.57 -12.91 13.46
C LEU A 297 -6.12 -12.42 13.37
N ALA A 298 -5.51 -12.41 12.19
CA ALA A 298 -4.15 -11.91 11.98
C ALA A 298 -3.96 -10.46 12.47
N ALA A 299 -4.94 -9.59 12.21
CA ALA A 299 -4.91 -8.21 12.69
C ALA A 299 -4.99 -8.09 14.22
N LYS A 300 -5.79 -8.93 14.88
CA LYS A 300 -5.91 -8.91 16.34
C LYS A 300 -4.75 -9.62 17.03
N SER A 301 -4.22 -10.68 16.43
CA SER A 301 -3.00 -11.36 16.87
C SER A 301 -1.78 -10.45 16.78
N THR A 302 -1.63 -9.66 15.71
CA THR A 302 -0.53 -8.67 15.61
C THR A 302 -0.64 -7.57 16.67
N LEU A 303 -1.85 -7.08 16.94
CA LEU A 303 -2.06 -6.12 18.04
C LEU A 303 -1.74 -6.74 19.41
N ALA A 304 -2.16 -7.98 19.65
CA ALA A 304 -1.82 -8.69 20.88
C ALA A 304 -0.31 -8.92 21.02
N ALA A 305 0.37 -9.34 19.95
CA ALA A 305 1.82 -9.50 19.95
C ALA A 305 2.56 -8.19 20.26
N ARG A 306 2.05 -7.04 19.80
CA ARG A 306 2.60 -5.73 20.16
C ARG A 306 2.42 -5.39 21.64
N VAL A 307 1.24 -5.68 22.19
CA VAL A 307 0.96 -5.47 23.63
C VAL A 307 1.86 -6.38 24.49
N ASP A 308 2.02 -7.64 24.08
CA ASP A 308 2.89 -8.60 24.76
C ASP A 308 4.37 -8.20 24.64
N SER A 309 4.81 -7.70 23.48
CA SER A 309 6.18 -7.22 23.27
C SER A 309 6.54 -6.02 24.14
N THR A 310 5.57 -5.16 24.48
CA THR A 310 5.75 -4.05 25.44
C THR A 310 5.42 -4.44 26.88
N ARG A 311 5.17 -5.73 27.16
CA ARG A 311 4.77 -6.28 28.46
C ARG A 311 3.57 -5.57 29.11
N GLY A 312 2.59 -5.14 28.30
CA GLY A 312 1.51 -4.24 28.76
C GLY A 312 0.48 -4.87 29.69
N ASP A 313 0.03 -6.10 29.42
CA ASP A 313 -1.00 -6.80 30.22
C ASP A 313 -0.63 -8.27 30.46
N PRO A 314 -0.02 -8.59 31.63
CA PRO A 314 0.42 -9.95 31.96
C PRO A 314 -0.74 -10.90 32.28
N THR A 315 -1.97 -10.38 32.49
CA THR A 315 -3.13 -11.21 32.84
C THR A 315 -3.84 -11.82 31.62
N GLY A 316 -3.48 -11.36 30.42
CA GLY A 316 -4.12 -11.78 29.17
C GLY A 316 -5.52 -11.19 28.95
N LYS A 317 -5.95 -10.20 29.74
CA LYS A 317 -7.30 -9.61 29.67
C LYS A 317 -7.54 -8.95 28.31
N THR A 318 -6.53 -8.27 27.78
CA THR A 318 -6.57 -7.61 26.46
C THR A 318 -6.78 -8.64 25.34
N GLY A 319 -6.06 -9.76 25.39
CA GLY A 319 -6.23 -10.88 24.47
C GLY A 319 -7.62 -11.51 24.53
N ARG A 320 -8.17 -11.72 25.73
CA ARG A 320 -9.56 -12.22 25.91
C ARG A 320 -10.60 -11.24 25.35
N SER A 321 -10.39 -9.93 25.54
CA SER A 321 -11.26 -8.89 24.96
C SER A 321 -11.24 -8.94 23.42
N PHE A 322 -10.06 -9.06 22.81
CA PHE A 322 -9.94 -9.20 21.36
C PHE A 322 -10.58 -10.50 20.86
N ARG A 323 -10.42 -11.62 21.57
CA ARG A 323 -11.12 -12.88 21.25
C ARG A 323 -12.63 -12.70 21.26
N ALA A 324 -13.19 -12.06 22.28
CA ALA A 324 -14.63 -11.76 22.34
C ALA A 324 -15.10 -10.85 21.19
N GLU A 325 -14.30 -9.85 20.81
CA GLU A 325 -14.59 -8.98 19.67
C GLU A 325 -14.57 -9.75 18.33
N ILE A 326 -13.64 -10.69 18.17
CA ILE A 326 -13.56 -11.58 17.00
C ILE A 326 -14.83 -12.43 16.90
N HIS A 327 -15.21 -13.11 17.98
CA HIS A 327 -16.43 -13.93 17.99
C HIS A 327 -17.67 -13.10 17.67
N LYS A 328 -17.84 -11.94 18.31
CA LYS A 328 -18.97 -11.03 18.05
C LYS A 328 -19.04 -10.57 16.59
N LYS A 329 -17.89 -10.31 15.96
CA LYS A 329 -17.83 -9.93 14.54
C LYS A 329 -18.19 -11.08 13.62
N ILE A 330 -17.73 -12.29 13.93
CA ILE A 330 -18.03 -13.49 13.14
C ILE A 330 -19.52 -13.82 13.24
N GLU A 331 -20.09 -13.78 14.45
CA GLU A 331 -21.53 -13.95 14.69
C GLU A 331 -22.37 -12.95 13.88
N LYS A 332 -22.00 -11.67 13.95
CA LYS A 332 -22.64 -10.61 13.15
C LYS A 332 -22.54 -10.81 11.64
N TRP A 333 -21.51 -11.50 11.14
CA TRP A 333 -21.40 -11.83 9.70
C TRP A 333 -22.24 -13.03 9.30
N GLN A 334 -22.59 -13.89 10.25
CA GLN A 334 -23.50 -15.02 10.03
C GLN A 334 -24.96 -14.58 10.06
N GLU A 335 -25.28 -13.48 10.75
CA GLU A 335 -26.61 -12.88 10.72
C GLU A 335 -27.01 -12.48 9.27
N PRO A 336 -28.13 -13.01 8.75
CA PRO A 336 -28.62 -12.60 7.45
C PRO A 336 -29.07 -11.13 7.49
N PRO A 337 -28.91 -10.38 6.38
CA PRO A 337 -29.44 -9.03 6.32
C PRO A 337 -30.96 -9.05 6.50
N PRO A 338 -31.55 -8.04 7.16
CA PRO A 338 -32.99 -7.97 7.33
C PRO A 338 -33.68 -7.97 5.95
N ALA A 339 -34.81 -8.68 5.86
CA ALA A 339 -35.58 -8.78 4.63
C ALA A 339 -35.93 -7.38 4.09
N LYS A 340 -35.56 -7.11 2.84
CA LYS A 340 -35.89 -5.85 2.18
C LYS A 340 -37.39 -5.83 1.92
N GLN A 341 -38.10 -4.90 2.53
CA GLN A 341 -39.50 -4.65 2.20
C GLN A 341 -39.59 -4.20 0.73
N PRO A 342 -40.60 -4.67 -0.02
CA PRO A 342 -40.80 -4.25 -1.40
C PRO A 342 -40.99 -2.73 -1.43
N LYS A 343 -40.13 -2.03 -2.17
CA LYS A 343 -40.29 -0.59 -2.35
C LYS A 343 -41.50 -0.36 -3.26
N PRO A 344 -42.53 0.39 -2.83
CA PRO A 344 -43.64 0.72 -3.71
C PRO A 344 -43.12 1.49 -4.92
N LEU A 345 -43.72 1.24 -6.07
CA LEU A 345 -43.46 2.04 -7.26
C LEU A 345 -43.84 3.50 -6.96
N PRO A 346 -43.10 4.49 -7.53
CA PRO A 346 -43.54 5.87 -7.45
C PRO A 346 -44.93 6.00 -8.09
N VAL A 347 -45.78 6.83 -7.50
CA VAL A 347 -47.11 7.13 -8.06
C VAL A 347 -46.93 7.59 -9.51
N PRO A 348 -47.68 7.04 -10.47
CA PRO A 348 -47.65 7.50 -11.85
C PRO A 348 -48.02 8.99 -11.90
N ASP A 349 -47.04 9.83 -12.17
CA ASP A 349 -47.22 11.27 -12.29
C ASP A 349 -47.32 11.65 -13.77
N SER A 350 -48.39 12.35 -14.14
CA SER A 350 -48.62 12.85 -15.49
C SER A 350 -47.96 14.21 -15.74
N GLU A 351 -47.32 14.81 -14.73
CA GLU A 351 -46.69 16.11 -14.87
C GLU A 351 -45.59 16.13 -15.95
N PRO A 352 -45.59 17.15 -16.82
CA PRO A 352 -44.58 17.28 -17.86
C PRO A 352 -43.19 17.50 -17.24
N LYS A 353 -42.24 16.63 -17.56
CA LYS A 353 -40.86 16.75 -17.08
C LYS A 353 -40.24 18.10 -17.46
N LYS A 354 -39.56 18.75 -16.51
CA LYS A 354 -38.82 20.00 -16.74
C LYS A 354 -37.85 19.86 -17.92
N LYS A 355 -38.04 20.66 -18.97
CA LYS A 355 -37.15 20.70 -20.14
C LYS A 355 -35.81 21.31 -19.70
N ARG A 356 -34.73 20.55 -19.85
CA ARG A 356 -33.36 21.02 -19.62
C ARG A 356 -32.61 21.07 -20.96
N GLY A 357 -31.73 22.05 -21.12
CA GLY A 357 -30.80 22.17 -22.25
C GLY A 357 -29.38 21.74 -21.85
N GLY A 358 -28.45 21.74 -22.82
CA GLY A 358 -27.01 21.62 -22.56
C GLY A 358 -26.32 20.39 -23.18
N ARG A 359 -25.00 20.50 -23.39
CA ARG A 359 -24.16 19.51 -24.08
C ARG A 359 -24.23 18.12 -23.46
N ARG A 360 -24.19 18.03 -22.12
CA ARG A 360 -24.26 16.75 -21.37
C ARG A 360 -25.63 16.08 -21.55
N LEU A 361 -26.71 16.84 -21.46
CA LEU A 361 -28.06 16.30 -21.63
C LEU A 361 -28.33 15.92 -23.09
N ARG A 362 -27.86 16.71 -24.05
CA ARG A 362 -27.94 16.38 -25.48
C ARG A 362 -27.22 15.05 -25.76
N LYS A 363 -25.98 14.89 -25.27
CA LYS A 363 -25.23 13.62 -25.36
C LYS A 363 -25.92 12.45 -24.66
N MET A 364 -26.63 12.69 -23.55
CA MET A 364 -27.42 11.66 -22.88
C MET A 364 -28.67 11.28 -23.69
N LYS A 365 -29.40 12.25 -24.23
CA LYS A 365 -30.55 12.03 -25.11
C LYS A 365 -30.14 11.31 -26.39
N GLU A 366 -29.05 11.74 -27.02
CA GLU A 366 -28.46 11.08 -28.21
C GLU A 366 -28.20 9.58 -27.98
N ARG A 367 -27.80 9.16 -26.77
CA ARG A 367 -27.57 7.72 -26.45
C ARG A 367 -28.83 6.86 -26.47
N TYR A 368 -30.00 7.44 -26.20
CA TYR A 368 -31.28 6.72 -26.12
C TYR A 368 -32.26 7.11 -27.23
N ALA A 369 -31.97 8.17 -27.97
CA ALA A 369 -32.81 8.65 -29.04
C ALA A 369 -32.69 7.75 -30.26
N ILE A 370 -33.80 7.55 -30.96
CA ILE A 370 -33.83 6.91 -32.27
C ILE A 370 -32.96 7.75 -33.21
N THR A 371 -32.00 7.10 -33.87
CA THR A 371 -31.08 7.75 -34.80
C THR A 371 -31.82 8.24 -36.03
N ASP A 372 -31.29 9.25 -36.72
CA ASP A 372 -31.92 9.73 -37.95
C ASP A 372 -31.90 8.65 -39.05
N MET A 373 -30.90 7.76 -39.07
CA MET A 373 -30.90 6.56 -39.90
C MET A 373 -32.07 5.63 -39.57
N ARG A 374 -32.33 5.35 -38.28
CA ARG A 374 -33.45 4.50 -37.89
C ARG A 374 -34.80 5.20 -38.10
N LYS A 375 -34.87 6.53 -37.99
CA LYS A 375 -36.07 7.30 -38.38
C LYS A 375 -36.35 7.20 -39.87
N LEU A 376 -35.33 7.21 -40.73
CA LEU A 376 -35.48 7.02 -42.18
C LEU A 376 -35.85 5.58 -42.53
N ALA A 377 -35.27 4.60 -41.85
CA ALA A 377 -35.66 3.20 -41.99
C ALA A 377 -37.11 2.95 -41.54
N ASN A 378 -37.58 3.66 -40.50
CA ASN A 378 -38.98 3.59 -40.06
C ASN A 378 -39.97 4.35 -40.96
N ARG A 379 -39.51 5.05 -42.01
CA ARG A 379 -40.38 5.71 -43.00
C ARG A 379 -40.55 4.79 -44.20
N MET A 380 -41.78 4.66 -44.67
CA MET A 380 -42.12 3.87 -45.86
C MET A 380 -42.58 4.81 -46.97
N GLN A 381 -42.12 4.59 -48.20
CA GLN A 381 -42.67 5.30 -49.35
C GLN A 381 -43.99 4.66 -49.76
N PHE A 382 -45.02 5.49 -49.89
CA PHE A 382 -46.32 5.02 -50.34
C PHE A 382 -46.26 4.58 -51.81
N GLY A 383 -46.78 3.39 -52.11
CA GLY A 383 -46.91 2.88 -53.49
C GLY A 383 -45.65 2.25 -54.11
N VAL A 384 -44.53 2.15 -53.37
CA VAL A 384 -43.30 1.50 -53.82
C VAL A 384 -42.96 0.35 -52.86
N PRO A 385 -42.70 -0.88 -53.35
CA PRO A 385 -42.30 -1.99 -52.49
C PRO A 385 -40.95 -1.70 -51.83
N GLU A 386 -40.82 -2.09 -50.57
CA GLU A 386 -39.64 -1.85 -49.76
C GLU A 386 -38.50 -2.81 -50.12
N GLU A 387 -37.27 -2.29 -50.15
CA GLU A 387 -36.07 -3.12 -50.21
C GLU A 387 -35.80 -3.73 -48.82
N SER A 388 -35.66 -5.05 -48.74
CA SER A 388 -35.36 -5.78 -47.50
C SER A 388 -34.01 -6.47 -47.59
N SER A 389 -33.34 -6.64 -46.44
CA SER A 389 -32.11 -7.45 -46.40
C SER A 389 -32.46 -8.92 -46.57
N LEU A 390 -31.77 -9.60 -47.49
CA LEU A 390 -31.89 -11.05 -47.66
C LEU A 390 -30.99 -11.74 -46.62
N GLY A 391 -31.50 -11.92 -45.41
CA GLY A 391 -30.83 -12.61 -44.32
C GLY A 391 -31.83 -13.13 -43.29
N ASP A 392 -31.95 -14.46 -43.22
CA ASP A 392 -32.65 -15.28 -42.22
C ASP A 392 -34.16 -15.04 -42.00
N GLY A 393 -34.95 -15.09 -43.08
CA GLY A 393 -36.37 -15.44 -43.03
C GLY A 393 -37.37 -14.39 -42.52
N LEU A 394 -36.90 -13.29 -41.92
CA LEU A 394 -37.69 -12.11 -41.58
C LEU A 394 -36.91 -10.88 -42.05
N GLY A 395 -37.00 -10.59 -43.36
CA GLY A 395 -36.24 -9.51 -43.98
C GLY A 395 -36.49 -8.18 -43.27
N GLU A 396 -35.47 -7.60 -42.65
CA GLU A 396 -35.54 -6.24 -42.14
C GLU A 396 -35.67 -5.28 -43.33
N GLY A 397 -36.78 -4.58 -43.37
CA GLY A 397 -37.04 -3.54 -44.35
C GLY A 397 -36.17 -2.30 -44.11
N TYR A 398 -35.58 -1.76 -45.17
CA TYR A 398 -34.75 -0.56 -45.11
C TYR A 398 -35.55 0.75 -45.19
N GLY A 399 -36.86 0.69 -45.36
CA GLY A 399 -37.76 1.83 -45.54
C GLY A 399 -37.27 2.76 -46.64
N MET A 400 -37.20 4.05 -46.34
CA MET A 400 -36.66 5.05 -47.25
C MET A 400 -35.12 5.05 -47.36
N LEU A 401 -34.40 4.24 -46.58
CA LEU A 401 -32.93 4.21 -46.60
C LEU A 401 -32.38 3.52 -47.87
N GLY A 402 -33.14 2.57 -48.44
CA GLY A 402 -32.77 1.83 -49.66
C GLY A 402 -32.99 2.60 -50.97
N GLN A 403 -33.77 3.69 -50.96
CA GLN A 403 -34.23 4.37 -52.18
C GLN A 403 -33.17 5.21 -52.92
N ALA A 404 -31.92 5.21 -52.45
CA ALA A 404 -30.84 6.00 -53.03
C ALA A 404 -30.23 5.33 -54.28
N GLY A 405 -31.07 4.93 -55.26
CA GLY A 405 -30.80 4.73 -56.70
C GLY A 405 -29.57 3.93 -57.17
N SER A 406 -28.73 3.44 -56.27
CA SER A 406 -27.52 2.68 -56.53
C SER A 406 -27.45 1.64 -55.42
N GLY A 407 -27.32 0.36 -55.75
CA GLY A 407 -27.32 -0.76 -54.79
C GLY A 407 -26.20 -0.73 -53.73
N LYS A 408 -25.54 0.42 -53.51
CA LYS A 408 -24.64 0.70 -52.40
C LYS A 408 -25.22 1.85 -51.57
N LEU A 409 -25.69 1.50 -50.38
CA LEU A 409 -26.20 2.42 -49.36
C LEU A 409 -25.06 3.39 -48.94
N ARG A 410 -24.95 4.56 -49.60
CA ARG A 410 -24.00 5.62 -49.20
C ARG A 410 -24.56 6.39 -48.02
N VAL A 411 -24.56 5.74 -46.86
CA VAL A 411 -24.88 6.45 -45.62
C VAL A 411 -23.61 7.11 -45.12
N SER A 412 -23.61 8.44 -45.03
CA SER A 412 -22.55 9.16 -44.31
C SER A 412 -22.52 8.59 -42.89
N VAL A 413 -21.44 7.88 -42.54
CA VAL A 413 -21.26 7.30 -41.20
C VAL A 413 -21.12 8.46 -40.21
N GLY A 414 -22.27 8.98 -39.78
CA GLY A 414 -22.40 10.02 -38.78
C GLY A 414 -22.06 9.45 -37.40
N GLN A 415 -20.76 9.30 -37.16
CA GLN A 415 -20.08 9.19 -35.86
C GLN A 415 -20.31 7.91 -35.01
N SER A 416 -19.18 7.32 -34.60
CA SER A 416 -18.98 6.21 -33.65
C SER A 416 -19.55 6.40 -32.23
N ARG A 417 -20.48 7.33 -32.03
CA ARG A 417 -20.97 7.77 -30.71
C ARG A 417 -21.98 6.82 -30.08
N LEU A 418 -22.58 5.93 -30.87
CA LEU A 418 -23.59 4.95 -30.46
C LEU A 418 -23.06 3.52 -30.31
N ALA A 419 -21.77 3.30 -30.55
CA ALA A 419 -21.15 2.00 -30.30
C ALA A 419 -21.40 1.59 -28.83
N ALA A 420 -21.87 0.35 -28.64
CA ALA A 420 -22.17 -0.19 -27.32
C ALA A 420 -20.91 -0.11 -26.44
N LYS A 421 -20.92 0.78 -25.46
CA LYS A 421 -19.79 0.91 -24.54
C LYS A 421 -19.94 -0.14 -23.45
N VAL A 422 -18.88 -0.91 -23.24
CA VAL A 422 -18.77 -1.82 -22.11
C VAL A 422 -19.04 -1.05 -20.82
N ALA A 423 -19.97 -1.55 -19.99
CA ALA A 423 -20.32 -0.89 -18.76
C ALA A 423 -19.08 -0.73 -17.87
N LYS A 424 -19.00 0.37 -17.11
CA LYS A 424 -17.81 0.75 -16.33
C LYS A 424 -17.24 -0.42 -15.50
N LYS A 425 -18.11 -1.20 -14.87
CA LYS A 425 -17.75 -2.40 -14.08
C LYS A 425 -17.05 -3.49 -14.89
N PHE A 426 -17.46 -3.71 -16.14
CA PHE A 426 -16.83 -4.68 -17.05
C PHE A 426 -15.58 -4.09 -17.72
N LYS A 427 -15.56 -2.77 -17.93
CA LYS A 427 -14.36 -2.08 -18.44
C LYS A 427 -13.21 -2.16 -17.42
N GLU A 428 -13.49 -1.91 -16.14
CA GLU A 428 -12.50 -2.05 -15.05
C GLU A 428 -12.03 -3.50 -14.89
N ARG A 429 -12.92 -4.48 -15.04
CA ARG A 429 -12.55 -5.91 -14.97
C ARG A 429 -11.68 -6.36 -16.15
N ASN A 430 -11.96 -5.88 -17.37
CA ASN A 430 -11.15 -6.22 -18.54
C ASN A 430 -9.78 -5.54 -18.50
N TYR A 431 -9.68 -4.28 -18.04
CA TYR A 431 -8.38 -3.64 -17.83
C TYR A 431 -7.57 -4.32 -16.71
N GLY A 432 -8.24 -4.86 -15.68
CA GLY A 432 -7.57 -5.67 -14.66
C GLY A 432 -7.07 -7.03 -15.16
N SER A 433 -7.72 -7.61 -16.18
CA SER A 433 -7.29 -8.88 -16.79
C SER A 433 -6.18 -8.70 -17.83
N SER A 434 -6.19 -7.60 -18.59
CA SER A 434 -5.11 -7.27 -19.54
C SER A 434 -3.90 -6.63 -18.87
N GLY A 435 -4.06 -6.05 -17.67
CA GLY A 435 -2.97 -5.55 -16.84
C GLY A 435 -2.30 -6.62 -15.97
N ALA A 436 -2.96 -7.76 -15.73
CA ALA A 436 -2.39 -8.89 -15.00
C ALA A 436 -1.42 -9.73 -15.86
N THR A 437 -1.50 -9.64 -17.19
CA THR A 437 -0.55 -10.29 -18.10
C THR A 437 0.72 -9.46 -18.34
N SER A 438 0.72 -8.18 -17.95
CA SER A 438 1.85 -7.26 -18.15
C SER A 438 3.09 -7.61 -17.31
N GLY A 439 2.94 -8.40 -16.24
CA GLY A 439 4.06 -8.85 -15.40
C GLY A 439 4.61 -10.24 -15.73
N LEU A 440 3.95 -11.02 -16.61
CA LEU A 440 4.41 -12.35 -17.04
C LEU A 440 4.90 -12.36 -18.50
N THR A 441 4.71 -11.28 -19.25
CA THR A 441 5.12 -11.17 -20.66
C THR A 441 6.55 -10.64 -20.85
N SER A 442 7.19 -10.15 -19.79
CA SER A 442 8.56 -9.65 -19.83
C SER A 442 9.63 -10.74 -19.70
N SER A 443 9.27 -12.04 -19.65
CA SER A 443 10.22 -13.06 -19.19
C SER A 443 10.69 -14.12 -20.19
N LEU A 444 10.14 -14.30 -21.41
CA LEU A 444 10.60 -15.36 -22.33
C LEU A 444 10.23 -15.10 -23.81
N ALA A 445 11.21 -14.94 -24.69
CA ALA A 445 11.08 -15.02 -26.16
C ALA A 445 12.32 -15.66 -26.80
N PHE A 446 12.13 -16.60 -27.73
CA PHE A 446 13.19 -17.37 -28.41
C PHE A 446 13.28 -16.99 -29.90
N THR A 447 14.48 -16.74 -30.43
CA THR A 447 14.74 -16.63 -31.88
C THR A 447 16.01 -17.40 -32.29
N PRO A 448 16.18 -17.78 -33.58
CA PRO A 448 17.08 -18.88 -33.96
C PRO A 448 18.54 -18.50 -34.26
N VAL A 449 18.95 -17.23 -34.14
CA VAL A 449 20.24 -16.78 -34.73
C VAL A 449 21.22 -16.14 -33.73
N GLN A 450 20.78 -15.66 -32.56
CA GLN A 450 21.68 -15.16 -31.52
C GLN A 450 21.15 -15.59 -30.15
N GLY A 451 22.06 -16.01 -29.26
CA GLY A 451 21.76 -16.58 -27.94
C GLY A 451 20.96 -15.65 -27.01
N ILE A 452 20.58 -16.17 -25.85
CA ILE A 452 19.59 -15.64 -24.90
C ILE A 452 19.75 -14.12 -24.69
N GLU A 453 18.93 -13.34 -25.39
CA GLU A 453 18.86 -11.90 -25.23
C GLU A 453 17.46 -11.52 -24.73
N LEU A 454 17.41 -10.79 -23.62
CA LEU A 454 16.19 -10.23 -23.02
C LEU A 454 15.60 -9.14 -23.93
N SER A 455 14.94 -9.54 -25.00
CA SER A 455 14.23 -8.63 -25.90
C SER A 455 12.72 -8.71 -25.66
N ASN A 456 12.16 -7.61 -25.16
CA ASN A 456 10.72 -7.42 -25.03
C ASN A 456 10.07 -7.36 -26.43
N PRO A 457 9.19 -8.30 -26.84
CA PRO A 457 8.59 -8.29 -28.17
C PRO A 457 7.63 -7.10 -28.40
N GLN A 458 7.31 -6.30 -27.38
CA GLN A 458 6.61 -5.01 -27.56
C GLN A 458 7.56 -3.83 -27.86
N ALA A 459 8.87 -3.96 -27.62
CA ALA A 459 9.82 -2.88 -27.88
C ALA A 459 9.98 -2.55 -29.37
N ASN A 460 9.60 -3.45 -30.27
CA ASN A 460 9.67 -3.22 -31.73
C ASN A 460 8.35 -2.79 -32.40
N GLN A 461 7.29 -2.48 -31.63
CA GLN A 461 6.16 -1.70 -32.15
C GLN A 461 5.69 -0.56 -31.24
N LEU A 462 6.09 -0.51 -29.97
CA LEU A 462 6.04 0.68 -29.12
C LEU A 462 7.23 0.58 -28.17
N GLY A 463 8.34 1.23 -28.51
CA GLY A 463 9.60 1.14 -27.77
C GLY A 463 9.46 1.48 -26.29
N GLY A 464 9.44 0.43 -25.47
CA GLY A 464 10.00 0.40 -24.12
C GLY A 464 9.25 1.20 -23.07
N GLY A 465 8.15 0.64 -22.57
CA GLY A 465 7.60 1.07 -21.29
C GLY A 465 8.37 0.49 -20.10
N THR A 466 8.22 1.19 -18.97
CA THR A 466 7.98 0.60 -17.62
C THR A 466 9.19 -0.07 -16.95
N GLN A 467 9.41 -0.02 -15.64
CA GLN A 467 8.69 0.49 -14.48
C GLN A 467 9.62 0.37 -13.26
N SER A 468 9.49 1.33 -12.34
CA SER A 468 9.43 1.09 -10.90
C SER A 468 10.64 0.47 -10.17
N ALA A 469 11.42 1.34 -9.51
CA ALA A 469 12.00 0.99 -8.21
C ALA A 469 11.05 1.45 -7.09
N ARG A 470 10.49 0.48 -6.34
CA ARG A 470 10.24 0.65 -4.90
C ARG A 470 11.53 0.17 -4.24
N LEU A 471 12.28 1.06 -3.59
CA LEU A 471 12.10 1.43 -2.17
C LEU A 471 12.20 0.22 -1.24
N SER A 472 13.45 -0.19 -0.97
CA SER A 472 13.90 -0.49 0.38
C SER A 472 14.52 0.79 0.96
N ASN A 473 14.18 1.09 2.22
CA ASN A 473 14.99 1.95 3.08
C ASN A 473 14.70 1.51 4.51
N CYS A 474 15.64 0.77 5.08
CA CYS A 474 15.82 0.68 6.53
C CYS A 474 16.53 1.95 6.98
N TRP A 475 15.99 2.61 8.00
CA TRP A 475 16.68 3.64 8.78
C TRP A 475 17.21 2.99 10.06
N PRO A 476 18.43 3.33 10.52
CA PRO A 476 18.93 2.91 11.81
C PRO A 476 18.38 3.79 12.94
N LEU A 477 18.35 3.18 14.13
CA LEU A 477 18.11 3.80 15.43
C LEU A 477 19.19 4.83 15.78
N SER A 478 18.80 5.86 16.53
CA SER A 478 19.64 6.37 17.62
C SER A 478 18.79 6.75 18.84
N SER A 479 19.41 6.50 19.98
CA SER A 479 18.95 6.51 21.36
C SER A 479 18.97 7.91 21.99
N GLY A 480 18.22 8.10 23.08
CA GLY A 480 18.31 9.30 23.91
C GLY A 480 17.37 9.26 25.11
N VAL A 481 17.94 8.92 26.26
CA VAL A 481 17.35 8.73 27.60
C VAL A 481 17.17 10.07 28.33
N ALA A 482 16.11 10.19 29.14
CA ALA A 482 16.02 10.83 30.47
C ALA A 482 14.55 11.24 30.73
N VAL A 483 13.87 11.14 31.89
CA VAL A 483 14.05 10.66 33.28
C VAL A 483 13.15 11.57 34.14
N THR A 484 12.22 10.92 34.86
CA THR A 484 11.65 11.20 36.20
C THR A 484 10.54 12.25 36.49
N ASP A 485 9.65 11.72 37.36
CA ASP A 485 8.96 12.32 38.52
C ASP A 485 7.66 13.12 38.31
N GLN A 486 6.56 12.97 39.07
CA GLN A 486 6.14 12.19 40.25
C GLN A 486 4.58 12.42 40.40
N PRO A 487 3.85 11.84 41.38
CA PRO A 487 2.50 11.28 41.23
C PRO A 487 1.42 11.98 42.09
N PHE A 488 0.21 11.39 42.20
CA PHE A 488 -0.47 10.96 43.46
C PHE A 488 -2.03 11.05 43.45
N LYS A 489 -2.64 10.10 44.20
CA LYS A 489 -4.05 9.97 44.71
C LYS A 489 -5.07 9.33 43.76
N SER A 490 -5.47 8.06 43.87
CA SER A 490 -6.06 7.27 45.00
C SER A 490 -7.36 7.83 45.56
N LEU A 491 -8.47 7.08 45.42
CA LEU A 491 -9.23 6.45 46.52
C LEU A 491 -10.59 5.86 46.06
N LYS A 492 -10.78 4.56 46.36
CA LYS A 492 -12.00 3.84 46.86
C LYS A 492 -13.29 3.90 46.00
N GLY A 493 -13.87 2.79 45.52
CA GLY A 493 -14.51 1.67 46.24
C GLY A 493 -15.99 2.03 46.54
N SER A 494 -17.05 1.22 46.45
CA SER A 494 -17.35 -0.18 46.06
C SER A 494 -18.88 -0.36 46.27
N PHE A 495 -19.60 -1.14 45.44
CA PHE A 495 -20.94 -1.78 45.67
C PHE A 495 -22.16 -0.87 45.98
N SER A 496 -23.46 -1.19 45.76
CA SER A 496 -24.30 -2.13 45.00
C SER A 496 -25.76 -1.60 45.14
N VAL A 497 -26.68 -1.73 44.18
CA VAL A 497 -27.86 -2.63 44.12
C VAL A 497 -28.93 -1.93 43.23
N PRO A 498 -29.77 -2.65 42.46
CA PRO A 498 -30.59 -2.08 41.39
C PRO A 498 -31.99 -1.66 41.86
N HIS A 499 -32.62 -0.71 41.15
CA HIS A 499 -34.04 -0.39 41.30
C HIS A 499 -34.78 -0.65 40.00
N PHE A 500 -35.76 -1.55 40.09
CA PHE A 500 -36.76 -1.85 39.06
C PHE A 500 -37.90 -0.83 39.17
N GLY A 501 -38.33 -0.27 38.04
CA GLY A 501 -39.49 0.62 37.98
C GLY A 501 -39.92 0.84 36.54
N TRP A 502 -41.02 0.19 36.16
CA TRP A 502 -41.60 0.22 34.83
C TRP A 502 -42.30 1.55 34.49
N ALA A 503 -42.28 1.84 33.19
CA ALA A 503 -43.27 2.60 32.42
C ALA A 503 -43.32 4.13 32.56
N GLN A 504 -42.88 4.81 31.49
CA GLN A 504 -43.85 5.58 30.70
C GLN A 504 -43.45 5.63 29.21
N ARG A 505 -44.21 4.89 28.40
CA ARG A 505 -44.31 5.16 26.96
C ARG A 505 -44.97 6.53 26.78
N ARG A 506 -44.30 7.42 26.05
CA ARG A 506 -44.94 8.44 25.23
C ARG A 506 -44.42 8.28 23.81
N ASP A 507 -45.26 7.64 22.98
CA ASP A 507 -45.19 7.74 21.54
C ASP A 507 -45.50 9.19 21.14
N ASN A 508 -44.66 9.82 20.34
CA ASN A 508 -44.86 9.94 18.90
C ASN A 508 -44.09 11.11 18.28
N LEU A 509 -43.46 10.80 17.15
CA LEU A 509 -43.37 11.67 15.97
C LEU A 509 -42.84 13.09 16.18
N ARG A 510 -41.52 13.27 16.00
CA ARG A 510 -40.98 14.51 15.42
C ARG A 510 -39.69 14.26 14.64
N ASN A 511 -39.79 14.55 13.34
CA ASN A 511 -38.72 14.83 12.39
C ASN A 511 -37.64 13.78 12.14
N ASN A 512 -37.97 12.92 11.17
CA ASN A 512 -37.04 12.45 10.15
C ASN A 512 -36.51 13.63 9.30
N ARG A 513 -35.72 14.53 9.91
CA ARG A 513 -34.78 15.34 9.13
C ARG A 513 -33.52 14.48 9.03
N ARG A 514 -33.29 13.90 7.85
CA ARG A 514 -31.92 13.55 7.44
C ARG A 514 -31.10 14.83 7.61
N VAL A 515 -30.35 14.94 8.71
CA VAL A 515 -29.28 15.91 8.79
C VAL A 515 -28.31 15.46 7.71
N SER A 516 -28.30 16.17 6.58
CA SER A 516 -27.24 16.05 5.60
C SER A 516 -25.93 16.21 6.35
N LYS A 517 -25.17 15.11 6.48
CA LYS A 517 -23.83 15.14 7.04
C LYS A 517 -23.05 16.12 6.17
N VAL A 518 -22.74 17.29 6.71
CA VAL A 518 -22.03 18.32 5.95
C VAL A 518 -20.58 17.89 5.93
N VAL A 519 -20.06 17.61 4.74
CA VAL A 519 -18.67 17.17 4.53
C VAL A 519 -17.95 18.32 3.82
N ALA A 520 -16.78 18.72 4.31
CA ALA A 520 -15.93 19.68 3.62
C ALA A 520 -15.33 19.00 2.38
N TYR A 521 -15.51 19.62 1.21
CA TYR A 521 -15.02 19.10 -0.06
C TYR A 521 -14.07 20.09 -0.69
N TYR A 522 -12.83 19.67 -0.93
CA TYR A 522 -11.82 20.47 -1.62
C TYR A 522 -11.92 20.27 -3.13
N GLY A 523 -11.97 21.37 -3.88
CA GLY A 523 -11.94 21.34 -5.33
C GLY A 523 -10.51 21.37 -5.85
N LEU A 524 -10.25 20.69 -6.97
CA LEU A 524 -8.98 20.82 -7.69
C LEU A 524 -8.86 22.24 -8.25
N LYS A 525 -7.95 23.05 -7.72
CA LYS A 525 -7.69 24.41 -8.19
C LYS A 525 -7.05 24.35 -9.58
N SER A 526 -7.53 25.15 -10.52
CA SER A 526 -6.91 25.25 -11.83
C SER A 526 -5.60 26.05 -11.75
N PRO A 527 -4.56 25.69 -12.54
CA PRO A 527 -3.33 26.49 -12.62
C PRO A 527 -3.65 27.92 -13.07
N PRO A 528 -2.83 28.92 -12.71
CA PRO A 528 -3.09 30.33 -13.03
C PRO A 528 -2.92 30.67 -14.52
N TYR A 529 -2.51 29.71 -15.34
CA TYR A 529 -2.27 29.84 -16.78
C TYR A 529 -2.85 28.63 -17.53
N LYS A 530 -2.92 28.72 -18.87
CA LYS A 530 -3.37 27.61 -19.72
C LYS A 530 -2.36 26.46 -19.70
N LEU A 531 -2.81 25.23 -19.96
CA LEU A 531 -1.97 24.03 -19.84
C LEU A 531 -0.80 23.98 -20.83
N ASP A 532 -0.86 24.71 -21.94
CA ASP A 532 0.16 24.84 -22.97
C ASP A 532 1.08 26.06 -22.75
N ALA A 533 0.79 26.91 -21.77
CA ALA A 533 1.42 28.22 -21.65
C ALA A 533 2.87 28.21 -21.12
N LEU A 534 3.37 27.07 -20.62
CA LEU A 534 4.75 26.91 -20.15
C LEU A 534 5.69 26.31 -21.21
N GLU A 535 5.18 26.01 -22.41
CA GLU A 535 6.00 25.53 -23.52
C GLU A 535 6.97 26.64 -24.01
N PRO A 536 8.21 26.30 -24.42
CA PRO A 536 8.75 24.95 -24.60
C PRO A 536 9.40 24.34 -23.34
N TYR A 537 9.35 25.02 -22.20
CA TYR A 537 10.10 24.66 -20.99
C TYR A 537 9.40 23.62 -20.10
N MET A 538 8.08 23.50 -20.19
CA MET A 538 7.32 22.40 -19.62
C MET A 538 6.14 22.09 -20.54
N SER A 539 6.03 20.83 -20.99
CA SER A 539 5.05 20.47 -22.01
C SER A 539 3.62 20.44 -21.48
N GLN A 540 2.64 20.66 -22.37
CA GLN A 540 1.24 20.47 -22.04
C GLN A 540 0.96 19.08 -21.44
N ARG A 541 1.65 18.06 -21.97
CA ARG A 541 1.51 16.67 -21.50
C ARG A 541 1.95 16.52 -20.05
N THR A 542 3.03 17.18 -19.63
CA THR A 542 3.48 17.20 -18.24
C THR A 542 2.41 17.79 -17.32
N LEU A 543 1.80 18.91 -17.68
CA LEU A 543 0.72 19.51 -16.87
C LEU A 543 -0.53 18.64 -16.84
N GLU A 544 -0.93 18.02 -17.95
CA GLU A 544 -2.08 17.11 -17.98
C GLU A 544 -1.91 15.91 -17.05
N VAL A 545 -0.70 15.36 -16.96
CA VAL A 545 -0.39 14.21 -16.09
C VAL A 545 -0.19 14.65 -14.64
N HIS A 546 0.63 15.67 -14.39
CA HIS A 546 1.00 16.13 -13.05
C HIS A 546 -0.18 16.83 -12.35
N TRP A 547 -0.80 17.83 -12.99
CA TRP A 547 -1.99 18.50 -12.43
C TRP A 547 -3.27 17.67 -12.62
N GLY A 548 -3.51 17.16 -13.84
CA GLY A 548 -4.76 16.47 -14.15
C GLY A 548 -4.87 15.04 -13.62
N GLY A 549 -3.73 14.39 -13.36
CA GLY A 549 -3.61 13.03 -12.83
C GLY A 549 -3.18 12.99 -11.36
N HIS A 550 -1.93 13.33 -11.06
CA HIS A 550 -1.34 13.18 -9.71
C HIS A 550 -2.02 14.10 -8.68
N HIS A 551 -2.06 15.41 -8.95
CA HIS A 551 -2.68 16.38 -8.05
C HIS A 551 -4.19 16.09 -7.85
N ARG A 552 -4.93 15.78 -8.93
CA ARG A 552 -6.33 15.33 -8.83
C ARG A 552 -6.48 14.08 -7.96
N GLY A 553 -5.58 13.12 -8.08
CA GLY A 553 -5.56 11.91 -7.27
C GLY A 553 -5.49 12.22 -5.77
N TYR A 554 -4.64 13.17 -5.37
CA TYR A 554 -4.55 13.62 -3.98
C TYR A 554 -5.83 14.32 -3.49
N VAL A 555 -6.43 15.19 -4.30
CA VAL A 555 -7.72 15.85 -3.97
C VAL A 555 -8.83 14.80 -3.77
N ASP A 556 -8.96 13.85 -4.69
CA ASP A 556 -9.97 12.80 -4.63
C ASP A 556 -9.74 11.85 -3.43
N ALA A 557 -8.48 11.56 -3.09
CA ALA A 557 -8.13 10.75 -1.93
C ALA A 557 -8.41 11.48 -0.61
N LEU A 558 -8.05 12.76 -0.51
CA LEU A 558 -8.30 13.60 0.65
C LEU A 558 -9.80 13.70 0.94
N ASN A 559 -10.60 14.01 -0.09
CA ASN A 559 -12.06 14.12 0.06
C ASN A 559 -12.70 12.80 0.57
N LYS A 560 -12.20 11.64 0.11
CA LYS A 560 -12.66 10.33 0.62
C LYS A 560 -12.27 10.07 2.08
N GLN A 561 -11.18 10.63 2.56
CA GLN A 561 -10.78 10.53 3.97
C GLN A 561 -11.63 11.46 4.84
N LEU A 562 -11.85 12.69 4.39
CA LEU A 562 -12.66 13.68 5.11
C LEU A 562 -14.15 13.29 5.22
N GLU A 563 -14.70 12.50 4.29
CA GLU A 563 -16.05 11.91 4.43
C GLU A 563 -16.23 11.09 5.72
N LYS A 564 -15.14 10.57 6.29
CA LYS A 564 -15.15 9.67 7.44
C LYS A 564 -14.87 10.37 8.77
N ASN A 565 -14.32 11.58 8.76
CA ASN A 565 -13.80 12.26 9.94
C ASN A 565 -14.51 13.60 10.20
N ASP A 566 -15.38 13.63 11.23
CA ASP A 566 -16.22 14.79 11.53
C ASP A 566 -15.45 15.90 12.26
N VAL A 567 -14.30 15.58 12.87
CA VAL A 567 -13.48 16.52 13.66
C VAL A 567 -12.73 17.52 12.78
N LEU A 568 -12.39 17.14 11.54
CA LEU A 568 -11.62 17.96 10.60
C LEU A 568 -12.51 18.85 9.72
N TYR A 569 -13.80 18.94 10.06
CA TYR A 569 -14.77 19.73 9.33
C TYR A 569 -14.54 21.23 9.54
N GLY A 570 -14.56 22.00 8.44
CA GLY A 570 -14.49 23.47 8.47
C GLY A 570 -13.08 24.05 8.65
N CYS A 571 -12.05 23.22 8.84
CA CYS A 571 -10.66 23.68 8.79
C CYS A 571 -10.35 24.22 7.39
N THR A 572 -9.59 25.31 7.32
CA THR A 572 -8.91 25.71 6.09
C THR A 572 -7.81 24.70 5.73
N MET A 573 -7.30 24.70 4.48
CA MET A 573 -6.26 23.75 4.09
C MET A 573 -4.99 23.89 4.95
N ASP A 574 -4.60 25.11 5.27
CA ASP A 574 -3.42 25.41 6.09
C ASP A 574 -3.60 24.91 7.53
N GLU A 575 -4.77 25.14 8.14
CA GLU A 575 -5.11 24.61 9.46
C GLU A 575 -5.19 23.08 9.44
N LEU A 576 -5.77 22.50 8.39
CA LEU A 576 -5.89 21.06 8.22
C LEU A 576 -4.49 20.41 8.21
N ILE A 577 -3.52 20.99 7.51
CA ILE A 577 -2.14 20.49 7.48
C ILE A 577 -1.49 20.56 8.85
N LYS A 578 -1.63 21.69 9.57
CA LYS A 578 -1.05 21.86 10.91
C LYS A 578 -1.67 20.88 11.92
N VAL A 579 -2.99 20.75 11.93
CA VAL A 579 -3.73 19.85 12.82
C VAL A 579 -3.39 18.39 12.50
N THR A 580 -3.38 18.02 11.22
CA THR A 580 -3.10 16.64 10.81
C THR A 580 -1.63 16.26 10.91
N TYR A 581 -0.69 17.20 10.95
CA TYR A 581 0.70 16.90 11.26
C TYR A 581 0.89 16.39 12.70
N ASN A 582 0.04 16.87 13.62
CA ASN A 582 -0.07 16.36 14.99
C ASN A 582 1.30 16.19 15.68
N ASN A 583 2.05 17.29 15.76
CA ASN A 583 3.37 17.40 16.41
C ASN A 583 4.38 16.31 15.99
N GLY A 584 4.39 15.94 14.70
CA GLY A 584 5.31 14.95 14.15
C GLY A 584 4.75 13.53 14.09
N ASN A 585 3.49 13.32 14.51
CA ASN A 585 2.78 12.06 14.38
C ASN A 585 1.58 12.20 13.42
N PRO A 586 1.84 12.26 12.09
CA PRO A 586 0.84 12.67 11.12
C PRO A 586 -0.36 11.73 11.04
N LEU A 587 -1.56 12.31 11.04
CA LEU A 587 -2.82 11.62 10.79
C LEU A 587 -2.91 11.13 9.32
N PRO A 588 -3.76 10.13 9.01
CA PRO A 588 -3.88 9.59 7.65
C PRO A 588 -4.22 10.63 6.57
N GLU A 589 -4.89 11.72 6.94
CA GLU A 589 -5.26 12.83 6.06
C GLU A 589 -4.08 13.73 5.69
N PHE A 590 -3.04 13.80 6.54
CA PHE A 590 -1.93 14.74 6.40
C PHE A 590 -1.26 14.65 5.04
N ASN A 591 -0.91 13.43 4.62
CA ASN A 591 -0.17 13.23 3.39
C ASN A 591 -0.94 13.76 2.17
N ASN A 592 -2.25 13.50 2.07
CA ASN A 592 -3.04 13.99 0.94
C ASN A 592 -3.32 15.49 1.05
N ALA A 593 -3.60 16.01 2.25
CA ALA A 593 -3.80 17.44 2.48
C ALA A 593 -2.56 18.25 2.10
N ALA A 594 -1.39 17.82 2.59
CA ALA A 594 -0.13 18.49 2.32
C ALA A 594 0.28 18.36 0.84
N GLN A 595 0.06 17.22 0.19
CA GLN A 595 0.31 17.11 -1.26
C GLN A 595 -0.60 18.03 -2.08
N VAL A 596 -1.89 18.15 -1.77
CA VAL A 596 -2.77 19.10 -2.47
C VAL A 596 -2.23 20.52 -2.34
N TRP A 597 -1.88 20.93 -1.13
CA TRP A 597 -1.36 22.27 -0.87
C TRP A 597 -0.01 22.54 -1.54
N ASN A 598 0.92 21.57 -1.50
CA ASN A 598 2.23 21.71 -2.14
C ASN A 598 2.10 21.90 -3.66
N HIS A 599 1.20 21.14 -4.30
CA HIS A 599 0.94 21.27 -5.73
C HIS A 599 0.25 22.60 -6.05
N ASP A 600 -0.77 23.00 -5.29
CA ASP A 600 -1.41 24.33 -5.43
C ASP A 600 -0.35 25.45 -5.39
N PHE A 601 0.57 25.39 -4.42
CA PHE A 601 1.63 26.38 -4.27
C PHE A 601 2.67 26.30 -5.40
N PHE A 602 3.01 25.09 -5.87
CA PHE A 602 3.94 24.86 -6.97
C PHE A 602 3.45 25.49 -8.28
N TRP A 603 2.18 25.28 -8.65
CA TRP A 603 1.60 25.87 -9.87
C TRP A 603 1.59 27.40 -9.82
N GLU A 604 1.37 27.97 -8.65
CA GLU A 604 1.45 29.42 -8.45
C GLU A 604 2.88 29.98 -8.40
N SER A 605 3.89 29.11 -8.23
CA SER A 605 5.30 29.51 -8.21
C SER A 605 5.89 29.60 -9.62
N MET A 606 5.12 29.26 -10.65
CA MET A 606 5.50 29.35 -12.06
C MET A 606 4.65 30.37 -12.82
N GLN A 607 5.19 30.89 -13.92
CA GLN A 607 4.43 31.70 -14.87
C GLN A 607 4.97 31.55 -16.31
N PRO A 608 4.13 31.76 -17.34
CA PRO A 608 4.59 31.88 -18.72
C PRO A 608 5.62 33.01 -18.87
N GLY A 609 6.77 32.73 -19.49
CA GLY A 609 7.86 33.69 -19.65
C GLY A 609 8.56 34.09 -18.33
N GLY A 610 8.59 33.18 -17.35
CA GLY A 610 9.24 33.36 -16.05
C GLY A 610 10.77 33.34 -16.11
N GLY A 611 11.40 33.25 -14.93
CA GLY A 611 12.85 33.03 -14.79
C GLY A 611 13.76 34.22 -15.12
N GLN A 612 13.21 35.43 -15.12
CA GLN A 612 13.95 36.69 -15.15
C GLN A 612 14.62 36.99 -13.80
N MET A 613 15.14 38.20 -13.60
CA MET A 613 15.60 38.63 -12.27
C MET A 613 14.40 38.96 -11.34
N PRO A 614 14.52 38.73 -10.02
CA PRO A 614 13.50 39.13 -9.08
C PRO A 614 13.28 40.65 -9.08
N THR A 615 12.09 41.07 -8.66
CA THR A 615 11.80 42.50 -8.46
C THR A 615 12.74 43.09 -7.41
N LEU A 616 13.05 44.38 -7.54
CA LEU A 616 14.11 45.06 -6.77
C LEU A 616 14.01 44.85 -5.25
N SER A 617 12.80 44.86 -4.69
CA SER A 617 12.59 44.61 -3.25
C SER A 617 12.93 43.19 -2.81
N LEU A 618 12.55 42.18 -3.60
CA LEU A 618 12.88 40.79 -3.31
C LEU A 618 14.37 40.50 -3.57
N LEU A 619 14.93 41.10 -4.63
CA LEU A 619 16.34 40.99 -4.96
C LEU A 619 17.23 41.49 -3.81
N GLN A 620 16.92 42.67 -3.25
CA GLN A 620 17.67 43.24 -2.12
C GLN A 620 17.65 42.31 -0.90
N GLN A 621 16.51 41.68 -0.61
CA GLN A 621 16.44 40.72 0.51
C GLN A 621 17.26 39.46 0.21
N ILE A 622 17.20 38.94 -1.01
CA ILE A 622 18.00 37.77 -1.42
C ILE A 622 19.50 38.10 -1.32
N GLU A 623 19.93 39.25 -1.83
CA GLU A 623 21.34 39.68 -1.75
C GLU A 623 21.79 39.90 -0.30
N LYS A 624 20.90 40.37 0.57
CA LYS A 624 21.18 40.49 2.00
C LYS A 624 21.43 39.12 2.66
N ASP A 625 20.61 38.12 2.36
CA ASP A 625 20.65 36.83 3.06
C ASP A 625 21.62 35.81 2.41
N PHE A 626 21.88 35.93 1.11
CA PHE A 626 22.73 35.01 0.33
C PHE A 626 23.99 35.66 -0.25
N ALA A 627 24.25 36.93 0.08
CA ALA A 627 25.30 37.81 -0.47
C ALA A 627 25.11 38.21 -1.95
N SER A 628 24.60 37.33 -2.81
CA SER A 628 24.28 37.64 -4.21
C SER A 628 23.14 36.76 -4.74
N PHE A 629 22.48 37.21 -5.80
CA PHE A 629 21.46 36.39 -6.48
C PHE A 629 22.07 35.11 -7.12
N ALA A 630 23.30 35.20 -7.63
CA ALA A 630 24.02 34.05 -8.18
C ALA A 630 24.24 32.97 -7.11
N ASN A 631 24.72 33.36 -5.93
CA ASN A 631 24.93 32.45 -4.79
C ASN A 631 23.62 31.81 -4.34
N PHE A 632 22.52 32.58 -4.30
CA PHE A 632 21.20 32.04 -4.00
C PHE A 632 20.79 30.97 -5.02
N LYS A 633 20.95 31.27 -6.32
CA LYS A 633 20.58 30.36 -7.41
C LYS A 633 21.40 29.06 -7.35
N GLU A 634 22.70 29.16 -7.13
CA GLU A 634 23.58 28.00 -6.96
C GLU A 634 23.13 27.14 -5.77
N LYS A 635 22.94 27.73 -4.59
CA LYS A 635 22.47 27.01 -3.39
C LYS A 635 21.08 26.38 -3.59
N PHE A 636 20.19 27.04 -4.34
CA PHE A 636 18.86 26.51 -4.63
C PHE A 636 18.95 25.29 -5.56
N ILE A 637 19.79 25.36 -6.60
CA ILE A 637 20.03 24.25 -7.52
C ILE A 637 20.69 23.08 -6.79
N GLU A 638 21.72 23.36 -5.98
CA GLU A 638 22.41 22.35 -5.15
C GLU A 638 21.44 21.64 -4.20
N ALA A 639 20.57 22.40 -3.52
CA ALA A 639 19.56 21.82 -2.63
C ALA A 639 18.58 20.89 -3.38
N ALA A 640 18.21 21.24 -4.62
CA ALA A 640 17.37 20.39 -5.44
C ALA A 640 18.10 19.13 -5.91
N LEU A 641 19.35 19.25 -6.36
CA LEU A 641 20.14 18.12 -6.84
C LEU A 641 20.46 17.11 -5.74
N THR A 642 20.87 17.58 -4.56
CA THR A 642 21.19 16.75 -3.38
C THR A 642 19.95 16.17 -2.68
N SER A 643 18.75 16.48 -3.15
CA SER A 643 17.51 15.86 -2.64
C SER A 643 17.29 14.52 -3.33
N PHE A 644 17.37 13.43 -2.56
CA PHE A 644 17.15 12.07 -3.05
C PHE A 644 15.66 11.68 -2.99
N GLY A 645 15.16 11.07 -4.06
CA GLY A 645 13.78 10.58 -4.15
C GLY A 645 12.72 11.68 -4.16
N SER A 646 11.59 11.41 -3.50
CA SER A 646 10.42 12.29 -3.43
C SER A 646 10.64 13.48 -2.48
N ALA A 647 10.90 14.67 -3.03
CA ALA A 647 11.20 15.86 -2.26
C ALA A 647 10.63 17.15 -2.87
N TRP A 648 10.60 18.20 -2.05
CA TRP A 648 10.25 19.57 -2.41
C TRP A 648 11.34 20.53 -1.96
N VAL A 649 11.59 21.57 -2.74
CA VAL A 649 12.55 22.63 -2.40
C VAL A 649 11.84 23.96 -2.29
N TRP A 650 12.10 24.66 -1.19
CA TRP A 650 11.39 25.86 -0.81
C TRP A 650 12.36 27.01 -0.59
N LEU A 651 11.99 28.19 -1.08
CA LEU A 651 12.48 29.45 -0.52
C LEU A 651 11.47 29.91 0.53
N VAL A 652 11.89 30.05 1.78
CA VAL A 652 11.03 30.43 2.90
C VAL A 652 11.57 31.66 3.62
N LEU A 653 10.69 32.44 4.23
CA LEU A 653 11.04 33.44 5.23
C LEU A 653 10.90 32.82 6.62
N LYS A 654 12.02 32.71 7.35
CA LYS A 654 12.05 32.29 8.74
C LYS A 654 11.52 33.43 9.62
N ARG A 655 10.39 33.22 10.29
CA ARG A 655 9.71 34.27 11.09
C ARG A 655 10.61 34.83 12.20
N GLU A 656 11.26 33.94 12.95
CA GLU A 656 12.10 34.30 14.11
C GLU A 656 13.34 35.09 13.70
N LYS A 657 14.04 34.63 12.66
CA LYS A 657 15.30 35.23 12.19
C LYS A 657 15.10 36.38 11.21
N LYS A 658 13.87 36.59 10.73
CA LYS A 658 13.50 37.56 9.69
C LYS A 658 14.41 37.51 8.45
N CYS A 659 14.82 36.30 8.07
CA CYS A 659 15.74 36.06 6.95
C CYS A 659 15.19 34.98 6.02
N LEU A 660 15.56 35.06 4.74
CA LEU A 660 15.27 34.04 3.75
C LEU A 660 16.19 32.82 3.96
N ALA A 661 15.63 31.63 3.76
CA ALA A 661 16.34 30.37 3.82
C ALA A 661 15.84 29.42 2.74
N ILE A 662 16.74 28.56 2.25
CA ILE A 662 16.39 27.44 1.37
C ILE A 662 16.16 26.22 2.26
N VAL A 663 14.99 25.60 2.15
CA VAL A 663 14.60 24.42 2.92
C VAL A 663 14.20 23.30 1.97
N LYS A 664 14.70 22.09 2.23
CA LYS A 664 14.25 20.87 1.55
C LYS A 664 13.33 20.07 2.46
N THR A 665 12.25 19.54 1.90
CA THR A 665 11.33 18.67 2.65
C THR A 665 11.14 17.35 1.91
N SER A 666 11.04 16.26 2.67
CA SER A 666 10.79 14.93 2.12
C SER A 666 9.29 14.62 2.05
N ASN A 667 8.93 13.82 1.04
CA ASN A 667 7.58 13.33 0.80
C ASN A 667 6.53 14.45 0.69
N ALA A 668 5.55 14.48 1.58
CA ALA A 668 4.46 15.47 1.58
C ALA A 668 4.69 16.64 2.55
N THR A 669 5.73 16.58 3.39
CA THR A 669 5.98 17.58 4.43
C THR A 669 6.22 18.96 3.81
N ASN A 670 5.74 20.02 4.45
CA ASN A 670 5.91 21.38 3.96
C ASN A 670 6.23 22.39 5.08
N PRO A 671 6.72 23.59 4.73
CA PRO A 671 7.21 24.56 5.71
C PRO A 671 6.16 25.11 6.70
N LEU A 672 4.86 24.95 6.41
CA LEU A 672 3.79 25.42 7.30
C LEU A 672 3.82 24.78 8.67
N VAL A 673 4.33 23.54 8.75
CA VAL A 673 4.49 22.77 9.97
C VAL A 673 5.43 23.45 10.96
N TRP A 674 6.46 24.14 10.47
CA TRP A 674 7.43 24.87 11.30
C TRP A 674 7.08 26.37 11.42
N ASN A 675 5.86 26.77 11.02
CA ASN A 675 5.41 28.17 10.97
C ASN A 675 6.28 29.10 10.09
N ASP A 676 7.07 28.53 9.18
CA ASP A 676 7.80 29.29 8.17
C ASP A 676 6.83 29.81 7.11
N ILE A 677 7.19 30.92 6.45
CA ILE A 677 6.37 31.51 5.38
C ILE A 677 6.99 31.15 4.02
N PRO A 678 6.36 30.26 3.24
CA PRO A 678 6.88 29.85 1.94
C PRO A 678 6.69 30.95 0.88
N ILE A 679 7.72 31.13 0.05
CA ILE A 679 7.80 32.15 -1.00
C ILE A 679 7.81 31.51 -2.40
N ILE A 680 8.69 30.52 -2.62
CA ILE A 680 8.80 29.75 -3.88
C ILE A 680 8.84 28.25 -3.53
N ASN A 681 8.24 27.42 -4.37
CA ASN A 681 8.29 25.96 -4.29
C ASN A 681 8.71 25.35 -5.64
N LEU A 682 9.49 24.27 -5.57
CA LEU A 682 9.85 23.41 -6.69
C LEU A 682 9.52 21.94 -6.33
N ASP A 683 8.72 21.28 -7.17
CA ASP A 683 8.47 19.84 -7.10
C ASP A 683 9.66 19.07 -7.71
N VAL A 684 10.30 18.21 -6.92
CA VAL A 684 11.46 17.42 -7.35
C VAL A 684 11.09 15.93 -7.48
N TRP A 685 9.81 15.60 -7.52
CA TRP A 685 9.35 14.26 -7.85
C TRP A 685 9.54 13.98 -9.34
N GLU A 686 9.87 12.73 -9.68
CA GLU A 686 10.08 12.32 -11.08
C GLU A 686 8.86 12.63 -11.97
N HIS A 687 7.64 12.53 -11.44
CA HIS A 687 6.42 12.88 -12.21
C HIS A 687 6.39 14.33 -12.70
N ALA A 688 7.15 15.23 -12.08
CA ALA A 688 7.14 16.66 -12.38
C ALA A 688 8.00 17.00 -13.61
N TYR A 689 9.01 16.19 -13.91
CA TYR A 689 9.99 16.51 -14.96
C TYR A 689 10.32 15.37 -15.92
N TYR A 690 10.05 14.11 -15.55
CA TYR A 690 10.54 12.95 -16.31
C TYR A 690 10.01 12.90 -17.75
N LEU A 691 8.80 13.40 -18.01
CA LEU A 691 8.23 13.42 -19.36
C LEU A 691 9.00 14.36 -20.32
N ASP A 692 9.54 15.46 -19.81
CA ASP A 692 10.22 16.48 -20.62
C ASP A 692 11.76 16.33 -20.56
N TYR A 693 12.29 15.86 -19.42
CA TYR A 693 13.72 15.85 -19.12
C TYR A 693 14.31 14.45 -18.85
N LYS A 694 13.47 13.40 -18.76
CA LYS A 694 13.89 12.04 -18.41
C LYS A 694 14.71 12.03 -17.10
N ASN A 695 15.94 11.51 -17.15
CA ASN A 695 16.85 11.41 -16.01
C ASN A 695 17.62 12.72 -15.74
N ASP A 696 17.54 13.71 -16.63
CA ASP A 696 18.30 14.97 -16.53
C ASP A 696 17.59 15.97 -15.59
N LYS A 697 17.64 15.65 -14.30
CA LYS A 697 17.10 16.49 -13.24
C LYS A 697 17.81 17.84 -13.17
N ALA A 698 19.10 17.90 -13.46
CA ALA A 698 19.86 19.15 -13.44
C ALA A 698 19.33 20.15 -14.47
N LYS A 699 19.03 19.69 -15.69
CA LYS A 699 18.44 20.53 -16.72
C LYS A 699 17.03 21.00 -16.36
N TYR A 700 16.23 20.17 -15.71
CA TYR A 700 14.90 20.57 -15.22
C TYR A 700 14.99 21.71 -14.21
N VAL A 701 15.81 21.55 -13.16
CA VAL A 701 15.95 22.55 -12.08
C VAL A 701 16.51 23.87 -12.64
N ASN A 702 17.51 23.79 -13.53
CA ASN A 702 18.04 24.97 -14.21
C ASN A 702 16.98 25.65 -15.07
N THR A 703 16.20 24.89 -15.83
CA THR A 703 15.13 25.43 -16.66
C THR A 703 14.04 26.09 -15.82
N PHE A 704 13.69 25.50 -14.67
CA PHE A 704 12.77 26.11 -13.74
C PHE A 704 13.25 27.49 -13.28
N MET A 705 14.49 27.58 -12.79
CA MET A 705 15.09 28.85 -12.32
C MET A 705 15.25 29.89 -13.43
N ASN A 706 15.59 29.47 -14.64
CA ASN A 706 15.89 30.36 -15.77
C ASN A 706 14.66 30.78 -16.58
N HIS A 707 13.58 30.00 -16.56
CA HIS A 707 12.47 30.22 -17.49
C HIS A 707 11.06 30.07 -16.91
N LEU A 708 10.88 29.51 -15.70
CA LEU A 708 9.54 29.21 -15.16
C LEU A 708 9.20 29.98 -13.90
N VAL A 709 10.16 30.24 -13.00
CA VAL A 709 9.89 30.90 -11.70
C VAL A 709 9.13 32.21 -11.87
N SER A 710 8.04 32.36 -11.11
CA SER A 710 7.28 33.61 -11.00
C SER A 710 7.81 34.48 -9.87
N TRP A 711 8.71 35.40 -10.22
CA TRP A 711 9.19 36.41 -9.26
C TRP A 711 8.12 37.42 -8.85
N ASN A 712 7.10 37.62 -9.68
CA ASN A 712 5.96 38.47 -9.34
C ASN A 712 5.14 37.86 -8.19
N ALA A 713 4.83 36.56 -8.26
CA ALA A 713 4.16 35.85 -7.19
C ALA A 713 5.02 35.80 -5.92
N ALA A 714 6.33 35.56 -6.06
CA ALA A 714 7.28 35.58 -4.96
C ALA A 714 7.33 36.95 -4.27
N ALA A 715 7.38 38.05 -5.02
CA ALA A 715 7.39 39.41 -4.49
C ALA A 715 6.07 39.75 -3.77
N ALA A 716 4.92 39.36 -4.34
CA ALA A 716 3.62 39.56 -3.71
C ALA A 716 3.46 38.73 -2.41
N ARG A 717 4.06 37.54 -2.34
CA ARG A 717 4.13 36.74 -1.10
C ARG A 717 5.07 37.38 -0.08
N MET A 718 6.22 37.89 -0.52
CA MET A 718 7.19 38.57 0.34
C MET A 718 6.61 39.83 0.97
N ALA A 719 5.92 40.68 0.19
CA ALA A 719 5.26 41.87 0.70
C ALA A 719 4.20 41.54 1.77
N ARG A 720 3.40 40.48 1.54
CA ARG A 720 2.46 39.97 2.56
C ARG A 720 3.19 39.46 3.79
N ALA A 721 4.26 38.68 3.61
CA ALA A 721 5.04 38.12 4.71
C ALA A 721 5.67 39.21 5.59
N GLN A 722 6.23 40.27 4.98
CA GLN A 722 6.77 41.42 5.70
C GLN A 722 5.70 42.15 6.51
N ALA A 723 4.50 42.34 5.95
CA ALA A 723 3.39 42.92 6.71
C ALA A 723 3.02 42.07 7.93
N PHE A 724 2.94 40.74 7.79
CA PHE A 724 2.67 39.82 8.90
C PHE A 724 3.76 39.86 9.98
N VAL A 725 5.04 39.82 9.59
CA VAL A 725 6.19 39.82 10.53
C VAL A 725 6.37 41.17 11.25
N ASN A 726 6.00 42.27 10.60
CA ASN A 726 6.07 43.60 11.20
C ASN A 726 4.88 43.88 12.14
N LEU A 727 3.69 43.35 11.86
CA LEU A 727 2.49 43.47 12.72
C LEU A 727 2.65 42.74 14.08
N GLU A 728 3.37 41.61 14.12
CA GLU A 728 3.66 40.90 15.38
C GLU A 728 4.73 41.61 16.24
N GLY A 729 5.38 42.68 15.73
CA GLY A 729 6.43 43.44 16.43
C GLY A 729 5.96 44.66 17.22
N GLU A 730 4.67 45.03 17.17
CA GLU A 730 4.10 46.20 17.86
C GLU A 730 2.99 45.81 18.85
N MET A 731 3.29 44.91 19.79
CA MET A 731 2.48 44.73 21.00
C MET A 731 3.38 45.01 22.21
N PRO A 732 3.22 46.15 22.91
CA PRO A 732 4.01 46.40 24.11
C PRO A 732 3.55 45.44 25.22
N GLU A 733 4.54 44.81 25.86
CA GLU A 733 4.37 44.10 27.13
C GLU A 733 3.71 45.03 28.15
N SER A 734 2.57 44.64 28.70
CA SER A 734 2.01 45.25 29.90
C SER A 734 2.01 44.23 31.03
N GLU A 735 2.97 44.39 31.95
CA GLU A 735 2.96 43.78 33.28
C GLU A 735 1.80 44.34 34.16
N PRO A 736 1.41 43.61 35.22
CA PRO A 736 0.06 43.66 35.78
C PRO A 736 -0.09 44.70 36.89
N LEU A 737 -1.22 45.42 36.90
CA LEU A 737 -1.72 46.10 38.10
C LEU A 737 -3.23 45.90 38.28
N LEU A 738 -3.56 45.75 39.55
CA LEU A 738 -4.76 45.20 40.17
C LEU A 738 -6.02 46.09 40.08
N THR A 739 -7.17 45.42 40.23
CA THR A 739 -8.50 45.89 40.68
C THR A 739 -9.23 46.88 39.74
N GLU A 740 -10.51 46.73 39.40
CA GLU A 740 -11.64 46.14 40.12
C GLU A 740 -12.87 46.00 39.19
N ASN A 741 -13.87 45.26 39.68
CA ASN A 741 -15.29 45.28 39.33
C ASN A 741 -15.86 44.33 38.25
N ARG A 742 -16.40 43.23 38.79
CA ARG A 742 -17.55 42.43 38.31
C ARG A 742 -18.56 43.28 37.55
N TYR A 743 -19.07 42.78 36.42
CA TYR A 743 -20.51 42.85 36.13
C TYR A 743 -21.00 41.65 35.32
N ASN A 744 -22.25 41.35 35.60
CA ASN A 744 -22.96 40.10 35.38
C ASN A 744 -23.16 39.66 33.93
N ARG A 745 -23.10 38.34 33.78
CA ARG A 745 -23.68 37.56 32.68
C ARG A 745 -25.19 37.48 32.87
N ASN A 746 -25.94 38.41 32.30
CA ASN A 746 -27.36 38.31 31.97
C ASN A 746 -27.68 39.37 30.90
N GLU A 747 -28.57 39.02 29.96
CA GLU A 747 -29.02 39.80 28.80
C GLU A 747 -28.24 39.61 27.49
N LEU A 748 -28.65 38.61 26.71
CA LEU A 748 -29.19 38.86 25.38
C LEU A 748 -29.99 37.62 24.94
N LYS A 749 -31.31 37.67 25.13
CA LYS A 749 -32.28 36.74 24.52
C LYS A 749 -33.29 37.57 23.73
N LEU A 750 -33.75 36.94 22.65
CA LEU A 750 -35.03 37.12 21.96
C LEU A 750 -35.16 38.29 20.98
N LEU A 751 -35.15 37.93 19.69
CA LEU A 751 -36.08 38.43 18.67
C LEU A 751 -36.40 37.28 17.69
N GLN A 752 -37.51 36.59 17.96
CA GLN A 752 -38.32 35.87 16.97
C GLN A 752 -39.78 36.34 17.15
N PRO A 753 -40.61 36.32 16.09
CA PRO A 753 -41.89 37.03 16.07
C PRO A 753 -43.02 36.19 16.68
N ASP A 754 -43.86 36.84 17.48
CA ASP A 754 -45.06 36.25 18.07
C ASP A 754 -46.29 36.40 17.15
N GLU A 755 -46.94 35.25 16.91
CA GLU A 755 -48.32 35.14 16.47
C GLU A 755 -49.28 35.23 17.67
N SER A 756 -50.50 35.68 17.39
CA SER A 756 -51.75 35.57 18.17
C SER A 756 -52.18 36.77 19.02
N ALA A 757 -53.06 37.59 18.42
CA ALA A 757 -54.12 38.27 19.14
C ALA A 757 -55.43 38.21 18.32
N GLY A 758 -56.47 37.64 18.94
CA GLY A 758 -57.84 38.15 18.81
C GLY A 758 -58.69 37.62 17.64
N ALA A 759 -59.37 36.50 17.90
CA ALA A 759 -60.61 36.16 17.21
C ALA A 759 -61.67 37.26 17.42
N ARG A 760 -62.16 37.86 16.34
CA ARG A 760 -63.48 38.53 16.31
C ARG A 760 -64.38 37.79 15.34
N ARG A 761 -65.44 37.22 15.90
CA ARG A 761 -66.60 36.66 15.20
C ARG A 761 -67.30 37.77 14.41
N LEU A 762 -67.56 37.52 13.13
CA LEU A 762 -68.65 38.15 12.40
C LEU A 762 -69.89 37.23 12.51
N PRO A 763 -71.09 37.77 12.73
CA PRO A 763 -72.30 36.98 12.93
C PRO A 763 -72.91 36.54 11.60
N GLU A 764 -73.49 35.34 11.61
CA GLU A 764 -74.47 34.89 10.62
C GLU A 764 -75.66 35.85 10.57
N LYS A 765 -76.08 36.20 9.34
CA LYS A 765 -77.44 36.61 9.03
C LYS A 765 -77.94 35.71 7.90
N SER A 766 -78.90 34.86 8.24
CA SER A 766 -79.85 34.27 7.30
C SER A 766 -81.12 35.14 7.30
N SER A 767 -81.51 35.62 6.12
CA SER A 767 -82.87 36.01 5.72
C SER A 767 -82.86 36.02 4.19
N LEU A 768 -83.46 35.03 3.51
CA LEU A 768 -84.79 35.16 2.90
C LEU A 768 -84.95 36.43 2.06
N LEU A 769 -84.92 36.30 0.73
CA LEU A 769 -86.10 36.53 -0.15
C LEU A 769 -85.75 36.39 -1.63
N GLU A 770 -86.75 35.88 -2.34
CA GLU A 770 -86.90 35.72 -3.79
C GLU A 770 -86.70 37.03 -4.57
N GLN A 771 -86.03 36.96 -5.72
CA GLN A 771 -86.59 37.23 -7.07
C GLN A 771 -85.49 37.07 -8.13
#